data_AF-A0A7C8MHG3-F1
#
_entry.id   AF-A0A7C8MHG3-F1
#
_cell.length_a   1.000
_cell.length_b   1.000
_cell.length_c   1.000
_cell.angle_alpha   90.00
_cell.angle_beta   90.00
_cell.angle_gamma   90.00
#
_symmetry.space_group_name_H-M   'P 1'
#
loop_
_entity.id
_entity.type
_entity.pdbx_description
1 polymer ?
#
loop_
_entity_poly.entity_id
_entity_poly.type
_entity_poly.pdbx_seq_one_letter_code
_entity_poly.pdbx_strand_id
1 'polypeptide(L)'
;MPGPRSGKKYSARDDAGGSSKAALTEAFDKNLYDGGGTDKYAGYDLTIPAGDNDDEMDDEGALNGRKLVGQYTATSAQIDEFARGDTAEDDILMSREKQAQIASRETEYQQRRFDRRLSPDGADQNGAKSYKDAMKEREFEREEARVHKVIEQRERDGGDMVLDHQPTLKDGETVSGDKTPPMEEKPRKNKRRWDDNATGEGPAQAGAEDVDMKDPPAKKRTRWLADDATPAAATPEAATPGADSDADKPARSRWDTTVRPTAGPVAPQDGAEGTSSAVAAFPFGVDNRNAPLSDEQLDAMFPIEGYKILEPPPGYEPRPRPVGGQMLPAGYQGYLVPEADSSLAVMGKQLPTDIPGVGDLQFFKTEDMKYFGKLTDGADENDMNVEELKERKIMRLLLKVKNGTPPMRKTALRHITDNARQFGAAALFNQILPLLMERTLEDQERHLLVKVIDRVLYKLDDLVRPFVHKILVVIEPLLIDQDYYARVEGREIISNLAKAAGLAHMISTMRPDLDHQDEYVRNTTARAFAVVASALGIPAMVPFLQAVCRSKKSWSARHTGVKIVQQIPILMGCAILPYLKGLVECVADSLNDENNKVRMAAALALAALAEAATPYGIESFDPILNPLWTGARRQRGKNLACFLKAIGYIVPLMDEEYSNYYTGQIMEIVIREFQSPDEEMKKVVLKVVSQCSGTIGVTGVYLRDSVNAEFFRNFWVRRMALDKRNYRLVIDTTVDLAKKSGVSEVVGRIVGNMKDETEAYRKMTVETIDKIISILGVHDVDTRLEERLIDGVLVAFQEQSIEDPIVIDGFATVVNALGERTKTYLPQIVEVVLARLNNRSATVRQQAADLISRITFVMQKCDEDPQLVRLGQALYEYLGEEYPEVLGSILGALRAIVTVVGLHAFQPPIKDLLPRLTPILRNRHEKVQENTIDLVGRIADRGADLVDPREWMRICFELLEMLKAHKKGIRRAANNTFGYIAKAIGPQDVLATLLHNLRVQERQSRVCTAVAIGIVAETCAPFTVLPGLMNEYRVPELNVQNGVLKSLSFMFEYIGDMAKDYIYAVTPLLEDALIDRDQVHRQTAAAVVKHMALGCVGLDCEDAMLHLLNLLWPNLFETSPHVIDRIVEAIEGVRNAIGAPLVMNYVWAGLFHPARKVRHPYWRLYNDAYVQSADAMVPAYPDVEDEACRRHELDVFI
;
A
#
# COMPACT_ATOMS: atom_id res chain seq x y z
N MET A 1 31.72 -6.05 57.29
CA MET A 1 32.47 -4.86 57.74
C MET A 1 32.56 -3.87 56.57
N PRO A 2 32.47 -2.54 56.80
CA PRO A 2 32.17 -1.58 55.73
C PRO A 2 33.40 -0.84 55.17
N GLY A 3 33.22 -0.15 54.03
CA GLY A 3 34.09 0.94 53.56
C GLY A 3 33.74 2.27 54.27
N PRO A 4 33.72 3.45 53.59
CA PRO A 4 34.12 3.77 52.22
C PRO A 4 35.01 5.06 52.13
N ARG A 5 35.26 5.57 50.91
CA ARG A 5 35.48 6.98 50.46
C ARG A 5 36.24 6.94 49.13
N SER A 6 35.85 7.59 48.03
CA SER A 6 35.34 8.95 47.76
C SER A 6 36.38 10.06 47.97
N GLY A 7 36.64 10.82 46.89
CA GLY A 7 37.64 11.89 46.87
C GLY A 7 37.09 13.11 46.10
N LYS A 8 36.77 14.18 46.84
CA LYS A 8 36.57 15.51 46.24
C LYS A 8 37.93 16.12 45.93
N LYS A 9 38.03 16.87 44.83
CA LYS A 9 39.02 17.95 44.67
C LYS A 9 38.31 19.30 44.79
N TYR A 10 39.07 20.33 45.17
CA TYR A 10 38.62 21.71 45.21
C TYR A 10 39.73 22.60 44.65
N SER A 11 39.34 23.61 43.87
CA SER A 11 40.07 24.86 43.54
C SER A 11 41.61 24.86 43.54
N ALA A 12 42.19 25.06 42.37
CA ALA A 12 43.32 25.99 42.19
C ALA A 12 42.85 27.14 41.28
N ARG A 13 43.57 28.26 41.26
CA ARG A 13 43.20 29.48 40.54
C ARG A 13 44.29 29.81 39.53
N ASP A 14 43.92 30.32 38.37
CA ASP A 14 44.81 30.68 37.27
C ASP A 14 45.71 31.88 37.60
N ASP A 15 46.84 31.97 36.90
CA ASP A 15 47.28 33.25 36.31
C ASP A 15 48.18 33.04 35.07
N ALA A 16 48.10 33.98 34.13
CA ALA A 16 48.94 34.19 32.92
C ALA A 16 49.38 32.98 32.05
N GLY A 17 48.90 32.91 30.78
CA GLY A 17 49.36 31.88 29.81
C GLY A 17 49.19 32.17 28.31
N GLY A 18 48.06 32.75 27.88
CA GLY A 18 47.88 33.30 26.52
C GLY A 18 47.59 32.30 25.37
N SER A 19 46.36 32.31 24.87
CA SER A 19 46.01 31.88 23.50
C SER A 19 44.78 32.66 23.03
N SER A 20 44.75 33.08 21.76
CA SER A 20 43.83 34.10 21.25
C SER A 20 42.72 33.51 20.36
N LYS A 21 41.71 32.87 20.98
CA LYS A 21 40.42 32.56 20.34
C LYS A 21 39.29 32.85 21.32
N ALA A 22 38.39 33.76 20.95
CA ALA A 22 37.16 34.06 21.69
C ALA A 22 36.00 33.20 21.17
N ALA A 23 35.01 32.90 22.01
CA ALA A 23 33.82 32.16 21.63
C ALA A 23 32.82 33.04 20.87
N LEU A 24 32.06 32.46 19.94
CA LEU A 24 31.23 33.19 18.97
C LEU A 24 29.87 33.69 19.52
N THR A 25 29.71 33.77 20.85
CA THR A 25 28.40 33.88 21.52
C THR A 25 28.11 35.21 22.22
N GLU A 26 29.06 36.16 22.26
CA GLU A 26 28.83 37.51 22.82
C GLU A 26 28.68 38.58 21.73
N ALA A 27 27.46 39.11 21.58
CA ALA A 27 27.15 40.19 20.64
C ALA A 27 27.64 41.56 21.15
N PHE A 28 28.86 41.93 20.76
CA PHE A 28 29.52 43.21 21.10
C PHE A 28 29.08 44.39 20.21
N ASP A 29 27.77 44.67 20.11
CA ASP A 29 27.33 46.06 19.94
C ASP A 29 25.93 46.33 20.51
N LYS A 30 25.88 47.13 21.58
CA LYS A 30 24.64 47.65 22.19
C LYS A 30 24.67 49.16 22.40
N ASN A 31 25.73 49.85 21.95
CA ASN A 31 25.99 51.26 22.26
C ASN A 31 25.93 52.17 21.03
N LEU A 32 25.90 51.63 19.80
CA LEU A 32 25.91 52.42 18.58
C LEU A 32 24.52 52.85 18.06
N TYR A 33 23.43 52.22 18.52
CA TYR A 33 22.10 52.35 17.91
C TYR A 33 20.91 52.61 18.86
N ASP A 34 21.11 52.98 20.12
CA ASP A 34 20.03 53.53 20.96
C ASP A 34 20.08 55.07 20.98
N GLY A 35 18.95 55.71 20.70
CA GLY A 35 18.89 57.14 20.37
C GLY A 35 17.50 57.72 20.14
N GLY A 36 16.42 57.06 20.59
CA GLY A 36 15.07 57.61 20.46
C GLY A 36 13.95 56.58 20.67
N GLY A 37 13.42 56.51 21.89
CA GLY A 37 12.51 55.43 22.29
C GLY A 37 11.18 55.36 21.53
N THR A 38 10.97 54.27 20.80
CA THR A 38 9.71 53.51 20.72
C THR A 38 9.97 52.19 20.00
N ASP A 39 9.56 51.05 20.58
CA ASP A 39 9.86 49.72 20.03
C ASP A 39 9.14 49.46 18.70
N LYS A 40 9.84 49.75 17.61
CA LYS A 40 9.34 49.60 16.23
C LYS A 40 9.35 48.15 15.72
N TYR A 41 9.95 47.23 16.46
CA TYR A 41 10.29 45.87 16.02
C TYR A 41 9.84 44.76 16.99
N ALA A 42 8.96 45.05 17.95
CA ALA A 42 8.43 44.09 18.95
C ALA A 42 7.45 43.02 18.37
N GLY A 43 7.73 42.52 17.17
CA GLY A 43 6.92 41.57 16.41
C GLY A 43 7.62 40.96 15.20
N TYR A 44 8.96 41.01 15.16
CA TYR A 44 9.78 40.32 14.15
C TYR A 44 10.71 39.32 14.87
N ASP A 45 10.80 38.10 14.37
CA ASP A 45 11.80 37.13 14.83
C ASP A 45 13.20 37.57 14.34
N LEU A 46 14.09 37.87 15.29
CA LEU A 46 15.45 38.37 15.04
C LEU A 46 16.53 37.30 15.20
N THR A 47 16.15 36.01 15.18
CA THR A 47 17.08 34.88 15.34
C THR A 47 16.91 33.87 14.21
N ILE A 48 17.92 33.80 13.34
CA ILE A 48 18.11 32.63 12.47
C ILE A 48 18.69 31.51 13.37
N PRO A 49 18.06 30.32 13.45
CA PRO A 49 18.63 29.20 14.19
C PRO A 49 19.78 28.57 13.39
N ALA A 50 20.97 29.17 13.49
CA ALA A 50 22.22 28.47 13.20
C ALA A 50 22.41 27.39 14.29
N GLY A 51 22.43 26.13 13.89
CA GLY A 51 22.68 25.01 14.79
C GLY A 51 24.11 24.52 14.63
N ASP A 52 24.91 24.67 15.69
CA ASP A 52 26.14 23.90 15.91
C ASP A 52 25.97 23.17 17.24
N ASN A 53 26.02 21.84 17.21
CA ASN A 53 26.13 21.00 18.40
C ASN A 53 26.67 19.60 18.06
N ASP A 54 27.61 19.55 17.12
CA ASP A 54 28.51 18.40 16.87
C ASP A 54 29.84 18.65 17.61
N ASP A 55 30.30 17.68 18.41
CA ASP A 55 31.72 17.44 18.77
C ASP A 55 31.85 16.28 19.80
N GLU A 56 31.53 15.04 19.37
CA GLU A 56 32.00 13.75 19.96
C GLU A 56 31.44 12.59 19.09
N MET A 57 32.20 11.78 18.34
CA MET A 57 33.62 11.78 17.97
C MET A 57 33.79 11.17 16.57
N ASP A 58 34.82 11.57 15.82
CA ASP A 58 35.30 10.84 14.63
C ASP A 58 36.17 9.63 15.02
N ASP A 59 36.10 8.56 14.23
CA ASP A 59 37.28 8.04 13.51
C ASP A 59 36.83 7.27 12.23
N GLU A 60 37.66 7.27 11.18
CA GLU A 60 37.22 7.04 9.80
C GLU A 60 37.19 5.56 9.34
N GLY A 61 36.41 5.24 8.30
CA GLY A 61 36.31 3.84 7.84
C GLY A 61 35.77 3.48 6.43
N ALA A 62 35.01 4.34 5.72
CA ALA A 62 34.72 4.18 4.26
C ALA A 62 33.79 5.29 3.71
N LEU A 63 34.33 6.20 2.90
CA LEU A 63 33.53 7.18 2.14
C LEU A 63 33.01 6.55 0.83
N ASN A 64 31.68 6.40 0.66
CA ASN A 64 31.07 6.41 -0.68
C ASN A 64 29.52 6.50 -0.71
N GLY A 65 28.99 7.33 -1.63
CA GLY A 65 27.64 7.23 -2.20
C GLY A 65 26.43 7.68 -1.34
N ARG A 66 26.02 8.95 -1.46
CA ARG A 66 24.75 9.49 -0.94
C ARG A 66 23.53 8.77 -1.56
N LYS A 67 22.93 7.81 -0.84
CA LYS A 67 21.79 7.01 -1.33
C LYS A 67 20.43 7.68 -1.10
N LEU A 68 19.79 8.16 -2.17
CA LEU A 68 18.39 8.61 -2.20
C LEU A 68 17.40 7.44 -1.95
N VAL A 69 17.22 7.06 -0.69
CA VAL A 69 16.34 5.96 -0.24
C VAL A 69 15.11 6.43 0.54
N GLY A 70 15.17 7.61 1.19
CA GLY A 70 14.11 8.17 2.05
C GLY A 70 12.78 8.57 1.37
N GLN A 71 12.50 8.08 0.16
CA GLN A 71 11.21 8.21 -0.55
C GLN A 71 10.53 6.86 -0.80
N TYR A 72 11.13 5.73 -0.39
CA TYR A 72 10.58 4.39 -0.62
C TYR A 72 10.67 3.44 0.58
N THR A 73 11.31 3.85 1.68
CA THR A 73 11.04 3.27 3.00
C THR A 73 9.72 3.81 3.52
N ALA A 74 8.87 2.96 4.11
CA ALA A 74 7.75 3.41 4.92
C ALA A 74 8.27 4.40 6.00
N THR A 75 7.49 5.43 6.32
CA THR A 75 7.87 6.38 7.38
C THR A 75 8.03 5.67 8.71
N SER A 76 8.80 6.23 9.65
CA SER A 76 8.90 5.68 11.01
C SER A 76 7.52 5.50 11.65
N ALA A 77 6.59 6.42 11.40
CA ALA A 77 5.19 6.30 11.80
C ALA A 77 4.48 5.08 11.17
N GLN A 78 4.64 4.82 9.86
CA GLN A 78 4.05 3.65 9.20
C GLN A 78 4.68 2.32 9.64
N ILE A 79 5.99 2.30 9.93
CA ILE A 79 6.66 1.11 10.49
C ILE A 79 6.14 0.85 11.91
N ASP A 80 5.98 1.90 12.72
CA ASP A 80 5.36 1.79 14.03
C ASP A 80 3.87 1.41 13.95
N GLU A 81 3.14 1.83 12.92
CA GLU A 81 1.72 1.53 12.70
C GLU A 81 1.51 0.07 12.27
N PHE A 82 2.34 -0.47 11.36
CA PHE A 82 2.37 -1.91 11.06
C PHE A 82 2.78 -2.76 12.28
N ALA A 83 3.68 -2.26 13.13
CA ALA A 83 3.99 -2.90 14.41
C ALA A 83 2.84 -2.77 15.43
N ARG A 84 2.08 -1.67 15.40
CA ARG A 84 0.91 -1.38 16.27
C ARG A 84 -0.38 -1.82 15.56
N GLY A 85 -0.46 -3.10 15.17
CA GLY A 85 -1.58 -3.67 14.40
C GLY A 85 -2.95 -3.56 15.09
N ASP A 86 -3.56 -2.39 14.97
CA ASP A 86 -4.86 -2.01 15.55
C ASP A 86 -6.00 -2.04 14.52
N THR A 87 -5.69 -2.29 13.25
CA THR A 87 -6.62 -2.70 12.19
C THR A 87 -6.51 -4.21 11.96
N ALA A 88 -7.61 -4.93 12.22
CA ALA A 88 -7.74 -6.35 11.91
C ALA A 88 -8.41 -6.50 10.53
N GLU A 89 -7.61 -6.39 9.47
CA GLU A 89 -8.06 -6.78 8.13
C GLU A 89 -8.07 -8.31 8.03
N ASP A 90 -9.26 -8.88 7.82
CA ASP A 90 -9.40 -10.23 7.27
C ASP A 90 -8.82 -10.20 5.84
N ASP A 91 -8.04 -11.23 5.48
CA ASP A 91 -7.44 -11.35 4.13
C ASP A 91 -8.48 -11.07 3.03
N ILE A 92 -8.12 -10.20 2.09
CA ILE A 92 -8.95 -9.75 0.97
C ILE A 92 -9.49 -10.95 0.16
N LEU A 93 -8.73 -12.05 0.08
CA LEU A 93 -9.19 -13.31 -0.52
C LEU A 93 -10.30 -13.97 0.31
N MET A 94 -10.08 -14.14 1.62
CA MET A 94 -11.05 -14.73 2.55
C MET A 94 -12.34 -13.92 2.66
N SER A 95 -12.24 -12.58 2.62
CA SER A 95 -13.40 -11.68 2.57
C SER A 95 -14.24 -11.91 1.31
N ARG A 96 -13.58 -12.07 0.15
CA ARG A 96 -14.23 -12.30 -1.15
C ARG A 96 -14.93 -13.66 -1.22
N GLU A 97 -14.39 -14.70 -0.59
CA GLU A 97 -15.07 -16.00 -0.46
C GLU A 97 -16.31 -15.92 0.45
N LYS A 98 -16.18 -15.30 1.63
CA LYS A 98 -17.31 -15.07 2.55
C LYS A 98 -18.45 -14.32 1.86
N GLN A 99 -18.12 -13.30 1.05
CA GLN A 99 -19.09 -12.55 0.24
C GLN A 99 -19.69 -13.35 -0.92
N ALA A 100 -19.03 -14.41 -1.41
CA ALA A 100 -19.56 -15.24 -2.51
C ALA A 100 -20.68 -16.19 -2.03
N GLN A 101 -20.69 -16.59 -0.76
CA GLN A 101 -21.69 -17.51 -0.21
C GLN A 101 -23.07 -16.85 -0.13
N ILE A 102 -24.08 -17.45 -0.77
CA ILE A 102 -25.47 -16.94 -0.83
C ILE A 102 -26.06 -16.69 0.58
N ALA A 103 -25.73 -17.54 1.55
CA ALA A 103 -26.19 -17.41 2.93
C ALA A 103 -25.76 -16.10 3.63
N SER A 104 -24.62 -15.50 3.24
CA SER A 104 -24.18 -14.20 3.77
C SER A 104 -24.99 -13.01 3.23
N ARG A 105 -25.71 -13.21 2.12
CA ARG A 105 -26.50 -12.19 1.41
C ARG A 105 -27.98 -12.20 1.76
N GLU A 106 -28.47 -13.17 2.53
CA GLU A 106 -29.88 -13.24 2.93
C GLU A 106 -30.17 -12.27 4.07
N THR A 107 -31.21 -11.45 3.92
CA THR A 107 -31.64 -10.48 4.95
C THR A 107 -32.15 -11.21 6.20
N GLU A 108 -32.07 -10.55 7.36
CA GLU A 108 -32.54 -11.11 8.65
C GLU A 108 -34.00 -11.61 8.59
N TYR A 109 -34.87 -10.94 7.83
CA TYR A 109 -36.26 -11.37 7.60
C TYR A 109 -36.35 -12.69 6.80
N GLN A 110 -35.46 -12.90 5.82
CA GLN A 110 -35.37 -14.15 5.06
C GLN A 110 -34.78 -15.27 5.94
N GLN A 111 -33.74 -14.97 6.74
CA GLN A 111 -33.11 -15.95 7.64
C GLN A 111 -34.10 -16.54 8.67
N ARG A 112 -35.06 -15.72 9.17
CA ARG A 112 -36.16 -16.18 10.06
C ARG A 112 -37.04 -17.31 9.50
N ARG A 113 -36.88 -17.74 8.25
CA ARG A 113 -37.50 -18.99 7.73
C ARG A 113 -36.90 -20.24 8.37
N PHE A 114 -35.61 -20.21 8.73
CA PHE A 114 -34.90 -21.34 9.34
C PHE A 114 -35.24 -21.51 10.84
N ASP A 115 -35.77 -20.46 11.47
CA ASP A 115 -36.21 -20.45 12.88
C ASP A 115 -37.70 -20.81 13.06
N ARG A 116 -38.41 -21.12 11.96
CA ARG A 116 -39.82 -21.54 12.02
C ARG A 116 -39.94 -22.94 12.61
N ARG A 117 -40.55 -23.01 13.79
CA ARG A 117 -40.97 -24.28 14.42
C ARG A 117 -42.09 -24.90 13.58
N LEU A 118 -41.99 -26.20 13.28
CA LEU A 118 -43.11 -26.95 12.72
C LEU A 118 -44.18 -27.20 13.80
N SER A 119 -45.44 -27.28 13.38
CA SER A 119 -46.55 -27.65 14.25
C SER A 119 -46.51 -29.15 14.57
N PRO A 120 -46.82 -29.59 15.79
CA PRO A 120 -46.81 -31.01 16.14
C PRO A 120 -48.09 -31.71 15.65
N ASP A 121 -47.90 -32.76 14.86
CA ASP A 121 -48.88 -33.83 14.64
C ASP A 121 -48.18 -35.17 14.91
N GLY A 122 -48.80 -36.01 15.74
CA GLY A 122 -48.17 -37.20 16.32
C GLY A 122 -47.49 -36.92 17.67
N ALA A 123 -47.73 -37.81 18.64
CA ALA A 123 -47.30 -37.60 20.02
C ALA A 123 -46.02 -38.38 20.34
N ASP A 124 -44.95 -37.67 20.67
CA ASP A 124 -43.98 -38.14 21.67
C ASP A 124 -43.28 -36.95 22.35
N GLN A 125 -42.99 -37.07 23.65
CA GLN A 125 -42.54 -35.93 24.48
C GLN A 125 -41.01 -35.89 24.64
N ASN A 126 -40.29 -35.44 23.60
CA ASN A 126 -38.90 -34.98 23.77
C ASN A 126 -38.45 -34.01 22.66
N GLY A 127 -37.91 -32.85 23.05
CA GLY A 127 -37.04 -31.97 22.24
C GLY A 127 -37.53 -31.57 20.83
N ALA A 128 -38.34 -30.51 20.73
CA ALA A 128 -38.75 -29.94 19.43
C ALA A 128 -37.56 -29.30 18.68
N LYS A 129 -36.98 -30.04 17.73
CA LYS A 129 -35.85 -29.63 16.86
C LYS A 129 -36.23 -28.49 15.90
N SER A 130 -35.28 -27.62 15.57
CA SER A 130 -35.46 -26.61 14.52
C SER A 130 -35.32 -27.23 13.12
N TYR A 131 -35.87 -26.58 12.09
CA TYR A 131 -35.64 -26.95 10.69
C TYR A 131 -34.14 -26.91 10.34
N LYS A 132 -33.40 -25.98 10.95
CA LYS A 132 -31.93 -25.87 10.87
C LYS A 132 -31.21 -27.10 11.44
N ASP A 133 -31.76 -27.72 12.49
CA ASP A 133 -31.16 -28.88 13.14
C ASP A 133 -31.49 -30.16 12.35
N ALA A 134 -32.72 -30.28 11.84
CA ALA A 134 -33.12 -31.40 10.98
C ALA A 134 -32.36 -31.45 9.64
N MET A 135 -31.93 -30.29 9.10
CA MET A 135 -31.02 -30.25 7.95
C MET A 135 -29.62 -30.74 8.31
N LYS A 136 -29.06 -30.29 9.45
CA LYS A 136 -27.76 -30.79 9.94
C LYS A 136 -27.76 -32.28 10.26
N GLU A 137 -28.86 -32.78 10.82
CA GLU A 137 -29.02 -34.21 11.15
C GLU A 137 -29.03 -35.06 9.87
N ARG A 138 -29.70 -34.59 8.80
CA ARG A 138 -29.63 -35.23 7.46
C ARG A 138 -28.28 -35.11 6.76
N GLU A 139 -27.51 -34.06 7.06
CA GLU A 139 -26.13 -33.96 6.60
C GLU A 139 -25.24 -34.95 7.36
N PHE A 140 -25.44 -35.11 8.67
CA PHE A 140 -24.80 -36.15 9.49
C PHE A 140 -25.15 -37.57 9.02
N GLU A 141 -26.43 -37.91 8.82
CA GLU A 141 -26.86 -39.21 8.26
C GLU A 141 -26.18 -39.51 6.91
N ARG A 142 -25.99 -38.47 6.08
CA ARG A 142 -25.34 -38.58 4.77
C ARG A 142 -23.82 -38.72 4.87
N GLU A 143 -23.18 -38.08 5.83
CA GLU A 143 -21.76 -38.25 6.17
C GLU A 143 -21.51 -39.62 6.78
N GLU A 144 -22.32 -40.07 7.73
CA GLU A 144 -22.26 -41.42 8.32
C GLU A 144 -22.46 -42.49 7.25
N ALA A 145 -23.45 -42.35 6.35
CA ALA A 145 -23.64 -43.27 5.23
C ALA A 145 -22.48 -43.23 4.20
N ARG A 146 -21.69 -42.15 4.14
CA ARG A 146 -20.44 -42.07 3.35
C ARG A 146 -19.30 -42.78 4.08
N VAL A 147 -19.09 -42.50 5.36
CA VAL A 147 -18.07 -43.11 6.21
C VAL A 147 -18.28 -44.61 6.33
N HIS A 148 -19.51 -45.08 6.53
CA HIS A 148 -19.83 -46.50 6.66
C HIS A 148 -19.56 -47.27 5.35
N LYS A 149 -19.73 -46.65 4.18
CA LYS A 149 -19.31 -47.23 2.88
C LYS A 149 -17.80 -47.25 2.72
N VAL A 150 -17.08 -46.22 3.14
CA VAL A 150 -15.61 -46.19 3.14
C VAL A 150 -15.04 -47.27 4.08
N ILE A 151 -15.68 -47.52 5.21
CA ILE A 151 -15.35 -48.63 6.12
C ILE A 151 -15.64 -49.99 5.44
N GLU A 152 -16.82 -50.16 4.83
CA GLU A 152 -17.19 -51.41 4.13
C GLU A 152 -16.29 -51.71 2.90
N GLN A 153 -15.72 -50.67 2.26
CA GLN A 153 -14.68 -50.82 1.25
C GLN A 153 -13.33 -51.21 1.89
N ARG A 154 -12.92 -50.53 2.97
CA ARG A 154 -11.69 -50.85 3.72
C ARG A 154 -11.68 -52.28 4.30
N GLU A 155 -12.84 -52.81 4.67
CA GLU A 155 -13.00 -54.20 5.12
C GLU A 155 -12.98 -55.22 3.98
N ARG A 156 -13.42 -54.85 2.76
CA ARG A 156 -13.29 -55.71 1.57
C ARG A 156 -11.87 -55.77 1.02
N ASP A 157 -11.17 -54.64 1.01
CA ASP A 157 -9.92 -54.50 0.24
C ASP A 157 -8.66 -54.93 1.02
N GLY A 158 -8.80 -55.40 2.28
CA GLY A 158 -7.73 -56.04 3.04
C GLY A 158 -6.65 -55.05 3.52
N GLY A 159 -6.96 -54.28 4.56
CA GLY A 159 -6.22 -53.07 4.89
C GLY A 159 -4.73 -53.21 5.22
N ASP A 160 -3.89 -52.66 4.34
CA ASP A 160 -2.86 -51.68 4.73
C ASP A 160 -2.71 -50.60 3.66
N MET A 161 -3.25 -49.40 3.93
CA MET A 161 -3.25 -48.20 3.07
C MET A 161 -3.56 -46.98 3.93
N VAL A 162 -2.82 -45.88 3.74
CA VAL A 162 -3.03 -44.61 4.44
C VAL A 162 -4.08 -43.77 3.70
N LEU A 163 -5.00 -43.15 4.43
CA LEU A 163 -6.02 -42.27 3.86
C LEU A 163 -5.45 -40.86 3.63
N ASP A 164 -5.06 -40.55 2.40
CA ASP A 164 -4.99 -39.17 1.95
C ASP A 164 -6.41 -38.57 1.88
N HIS A 165 -6.62 -37.45 2.56
CA HIS A 165 -7.81 -36.62 2.34
C HIS A 165 -7.65 -35.88 1.02
N GLN A 166 -8.37 -36.31 -0.04
CA GLN A 166 -8.57 -35.47 -1.22
C GLN A 166 -9.38 -34.21 -0.82
N PRO A 167 -8.84 -33.00 -0.99
CA PRO A 167 -9.61 -31.78 -0.85
C PRO A 167 -10.70 -31.72 -1.92
N THR A 168 -11.83 -31.08 -1.62
CA THR A 168 -12.91 -30.88 -2.61
C THR A 168 -12.63 -29.76 -3.61
N LEU A 169 -11.51 -29.03 -3.47
CA LEU A 169 -10.95 -28.23 -4.54
C LEU A 169 -9.99 -29.09 -5.37
N LYS A 170 -10.32 -29.27 -6.65
CA LYS A 170 -9.36 -29.71 -7.66
C LYS A 170 -8.68 -28.48 -8.26
N ASP A 171 -7.41 -28.29 -7.95
CA ASP A 171 -6.47 -27.52 -8.77
C ASP A 171 -5.12 -28.23 -8.76
N GLY A 172 -4.53 -28.45 -9.93
CA GLY A 172 -3.24 -29.12 -10.09
C GLY A 172 -3.19 -30.18 -11.19
N GLU A 173 -2.87 -29.75 -12.42
CA GLU A 173 -2.09 -30.57 -13.36
C GLU A 173 -0.94 -29.74 -13.94
N THR A 174 0.28 -30.14 -13.58
CA THR A 174 1.57 -29.65 -14.09
C THR A 174 2.56 -30.81 -14.02
N VAL A 175 3.51 -31.01 -14.94
CA VAL A 175 3.82 -30.38 -16.24
C VAL A 175 4.65 -31.40 -17.05
N SER A 176 4.55 -31.40 -18.38
CA SER A 176 5.49 -32.12 -19.27
C SER A 176 5.38 -31.59 -20.70
N GLY A 177 6.41 -31.56 -21.56
CA GLY A 177 7.78 -32.04 -21.36
C GLY A 177 8.68 -31.91 -22.59
N ASP A 178 8.54 -30.80 -23.34
CA ASP A 178 9.37 -30.34 -24.48
C ASP A 178 9.45 -31.22 -25.76
N LYS A 179 9.13 -30.57 -26.90
CA LYS A 179 9.74 -30.78 -28.23
C LYS A 179 9.30 -29.68 -29.20
N THR A 180 10.19 -28.71 -29.42
CA THR A 180 10.18 -27.77 -30.57
C THR A 180 10.34 -28.52 -31.91
N PRO A 181 10.08 -27.95 -33.12
CA PRO A 181 9.94 -26.53 -33.54
C PRO A 181 8.69 -26.31 -34.45
N PRO A 182 8.55 -25.25 -35.30
CA PRO A 182 9.30 -23.99 -35.45
C PRO A 182 8.44 -22.72 -35.31
N MET A 183 9.08 -21.56 -35.46
CA MET A 183 8.44 -20.24 -35.48
C MET A 183 8.13 -19.79 -36.92
N GLU A 184 6.90 -19.32 -37.18
CA GLU A 184 6.62 -17.99 -37.77
C GLU A 184 5.12 -17.72 -37.98
N GLU A 185 4.78 -16.45 -38.18
CA GLU A 185 3.43 -15.93 -38.38
C GLU A 185 2.63 -16.66 -39.49
N LYS A 186 1.29 -16.57 -39.43
CA LYS A 186 0.52 -15.78 -40.44
C LYS A 186 -0.95 -15.57 -40.03
N PRO A 187 -1.63 -14.53 -40.56
CA PRO A 187 -3.00 -14.18 -40.18
C PRO A 187 -4.08 -14.93 -40.98
N ARG A 188 -5.32 -14.88 -40.46
CA ARG A 188 -6.61 -15.27 -41.07
C ARG A 188 -6.93 -16.77 -41.19
N LYS A 189 -8.25 -16.99 -41.33
CA LYS A 189 -9.00 -18.19 -41.77
C LYS A 189 -9.27 -19.22 -40.66
N ASN A 190 -10.50 -19.70 -40.45
CA ASN A 190 -11.60 -20.22 -41.28
C ASN A 190 -11.57 -21.75 -41.47
N LYS A 191 -12.71 -22.36 -41.15
CA LYS A 191 -13.29 -23.59 -41.74
C LYS A 191 -12.62 -24.95 -41.47
N ARG A 192 -13.50 -25.84 -40.94
CA ARG A 192 -13.76 -27.23 -41.38
C ARG A 192 -12.73 -28.31 -40.99
N ARG A 193 -13.03 -29.61 -41.08
CA ARG A 193 -14.28 -30.42 -40.94
C ARG A 193 -13.94 -31.87 -41.40
N TRP A 194 -14.02 -32.84 -40.48
CA TRP A 194 -14.03 -34.30 -40.72
C TRP A 194 -12.79 -34.99 -41.34
N ASP A 195 -12.76 -36.30 -41.05
CA ASP A 195 -12.14 -37.45 -41.73
C ASP A 195 -10.65 -37.79 -41.52
N ASP A 196 -10.42 -39.10 -41.40
CA ASP A 196 -9.16 -39.78 -41.05
C ASP A 196 -8.28 -40.09 -42.28
N ASN A 197 -6.95 -40.22 -42.08
CA ASN A 197 -6.28 -41.54 -42.09
C ASN A 197 -4.76 -41.45 -41.82
N ALA A 198 -4.09 -42.61 -41.70
CA ALA A 198 -2.73 -42.73 -41.15
C ALA A 198 -1.69 -43.36 -42.11
N THR A 199 -0.43 -42.96 -41.90
CA THR A 199 0.84 -43.70 -42.14
C THR A 199 1.21 -44.23 -43.54
N GLY A 200 2.46 -43.96 -43.98
CA GLY A 200 3.15 -44.69 -45.05
C GLY A 200 4.38 -43.95 -45.60
N GLU A 201 5.49 -44.66 -45.84
CA GLU A 201 6.75 -44.12 -46.42
C GLU A 201 7.00 -44.69 -47.82
N GLY A 202 7.90 -44.06 -48.61
CA GLY A 202 8.65 -44.75 -49.68
C GLY A 202 8.58 -44.13 -51.09
N PRO A 203 9.64 -44.25 -51.91
CA PRO A 203 9.72 -43.67 -53.27
C PRO A 203 9.29 -44.63 -54.41
N ALA A 204 9.28 -44.10 -55.63
CA ALA A 204 9.00 -44.82 -56.89
C ALA A 204 10.01 -45.98 -57.17
N GLN A 205 9.77 -46.95 -58.06
CA GLN A 205 9.05 -46.87 -59.34
C GLN A 205 8.62 -48.26 -59.91
N ALA A 206 7.49 -48.30 -60.66
CA ALA A 206 7.00 -49.37 -61.58
C ALA A 206 6.51 -50.74 -61.02
N GLY A 207 5.25 -51.09 -61.31
CA GLY A 207 4.59 -52.39 -61.06
C GLY A 207 3.05 -52.28 -61.23
N ALA A 208 2.33 -53.37 -61.58
CA ALA A 208 0.93 -53.31 -62.06
C ALA A 208 -0.14 -54.02 -61.18
N GLU A 209 -1.41 -53.64 -61.40
CA GLU A 209 -2.67 -54.43 -61.30
C GLU A 209 -3.27 -54.93 -59.94
N ASP A 210 -4.42 -54.31 -59.57
CA ASP A 210 -5.79 -54.88 -59.34
C ASP A 210 -6.35 -55.56 -58.04
N VAL A 211 -7.45 -54.94 -57.53
CA VAL A 211 -8.73 -55.36 -56.81
C VAL A 211 -8.84 -56.41 -55.67
N ASP A 212 -9.49 -56.05 -54.52
CA ASP A 212 -10.90 -56.39 -54.10
C ASP A 212 -11.24 -56.51 -52.55
N MET A 213 -12.54 -56.73 -52.23
CA MET A 213 -13.34 -56.55 -50.98
C MET A 213 -13.17 -57.45 -49.70
N LYS A 214 -13.69 -56.96 -48.53
CA LYS A 214 -14.89 -57.46 -47.71
C LYS A 214 -14.83 -57.85 -46.20
N ASP A 215 -15.98 -57.58 -45.53
CA ASP A 215 -16.72 -58.26 -44.42
C ASP A 215 -16.35 -58.20 -42.89
N PRO A 216 -17.32 -58.42 -41.93
CA PRO A 216 -17.24 -57.97 -40.51
C PRO A 216 -17.57 -59.09 -39.41
N PRO A 217 -18.23 -58.92 -38.21
CA PRO A 217 -17.69 -59.42 -36.91
C PRO A 217 -18.55 -60.37 -36.01
N ALA A 218 -17.99 -61.05 -34.96
CA ALA A 218 -18.79 -61.90 -34.02
C ALA A 218 -18.24 -62.30 -32.59
N LYS A 219 -18.99 -61.93 -31.54
CA LYS A 219 -19.52 -62.70 -30.35
C LYS A 219 -18.69 -63.64 -29.41
N LYS A 220 -18.85 -63.44 -28.07
CA LYS A 220 -19.34 -64.36 -26.97
C LYS A 220 -19.25 -63.61 -25.60
N ARG A 221 -20.20 -63.62 -24.62
CA ARG A 221 -20.99 -64.65 -23.85
C ARG A 221 -20.13 -65.47 -22.85
N THR A 222 -20.54 -65.83 -21.61
CA THR A 222 -21.86 -65.94 -20.91
C THR A 222 -21.66 -65.60 -19.38
N ARG A 223 -22.46 -65.87 -18.30
CA ARG A 223 -23.65 -66.69 -17.91
C ARG A 223 -24.29 -66.13 -16.59
N TRP A 224 -25.52 -66.57 -16.26
CA TRP A 224 -26.26 -66.53 -14.96
C TRP A 224 -27.18 -65.31 -14.69
N LEU A 225 -28.26 -65.57 -13.92
CA LEU A 225 -29.50 -64.80 -13.81
C LEU A 225 -30.31 -65.24 -12.57
N ALA A 226 -30.92 -64.28 -11.85
CA ALA A 226 -32.09 -64.38 -10.93
C ALA A 226 -32.20 -63.03 -10.16
N ASP A 227 -33.34 -62.54 -9.67
CA ASP A 227 -34.76 -62.76 -10.02
C ASP A 227 -35.62 -61.59 -9.45
N ASP A 228 -36.95 -61.69 -9.54
CA ASP A 228 -37.99 -60.69 -9.22
C ASP A 228 -38.21 -60.35 -7.72
N ALA A 229 -39.25 -59.55 -7.46
CA ALA A 229 -39.58 -58.90 -6.18
C ALA A 229 -40.12 -59.81 -5.04
N THR A 230 -40.43 -59.16 -3.91
CA THR A 230 -40.78 -59.70 -2.59
C THR A 230 -41.98 -60.68 -2.52
N PRO A 231 -41.98 -61.65 -1.58
CA PRO A 231 -43.08 -62.58 -1.38
C PRO A 231 -44.24 -62.04 -0.52
N ALA A 232 -45.45 -62.53 -0.78
CA ALA A 232 -46.62 -62.49 0.10
C ALA A 232 -47.34 -63.86 0.06
N ALA A 233 -48.14 -64.20 1.07
CA ALA A 233 -48.40 -65.60 1.42
C ALA A 233 -49.80 -66.17 1.11
N ALA A 234 -49.79 -67.46 0.78
CA ALA A 234 -50.76 -68.52 1.11
C ALA A 234 -52.17 -68.57 0.47
N THR A 235 -52.48 -69.79 0.00
CA THR A 235 -53.81 -70.45 -0.11
C THR A 235 -54.80 -70.00 -1.21
N PRO A 236 -55.70 -70.88 -1.71
CA PRO A 236 -55.95 -70.98 -3.15
C PRO A 236 -57.44 -71.08 -3.59
N GLU A 237 -57.65 -71.52 -4.84
CA GLU A 237 -58.92 -71.87 -5.51
C GLU A 237 -59.82 -70.66 -5.86
N ALA A 238 -60.67 -70.61 -6.90
CA ALA A 238 -61.01 -71.35 -8.13
C ALA A 238 -62.38 -70.76 -8.57
N ALA A 239 -62.89 -70.75 -9.82
CA ALA A 239 -62.34 -71.04 -11.15
C ALA A 239 -63.31 -70.50 -12.26
N THR A 240 -62.78 -70.12 -13.43
CA THR A 240 -63.40 -70.24 -14.80
C THR A 240 -64.74 -69.52 -15.14
N PRO A 241 -65.17 -69.41 -16.43
CA PRO A 241 -64.43 -68.92 -17.61
C PRO A 241 -65.28 -68.04 -18.60
N GLY A 242 -64.66 -67.42 -19.61
CA GLY A 242 -65.23 -67.39 -20.99
C GLY A 242 -65.54 -66.05 -21.70
N ALA A 243 -65.09 -65.99 -22.97
CA ALA A 243 -65.69 -65.41 -24.19
C ALA A 243 -66.10 -63.91 -24.31
N ASP A 244 -65.39 -63.21 -25.22
CA ASP A 244 -65.82 -62.35 -26.34
C ASP A 244 -67.06 -61.40 -26.33
N SER A 245 -66.82 -60.27 -27.02
CA SER A 245 -67.74 -59.41 -27.79
C SER A 245 -68.60 -58.33 -27.09
N ASP A 246 -68.37 -57.10 -27.55
CA ASP A 246 -69.33 -56.01 -27.88
C ASP A 246 -70.29 -55.38 -26.85
N ALA A 247 -70.79 -54.22 -27.29
CA ALA A 247 -71.98 -53.48 -26.87
C ALA A 247 -72.00 -52.63 -25.58
N ASP A 248 -72.40 -51.37 -25.80
CA ASP A 248 -73.23 -50.47 -24.98
C ASP A 248 -72.99 -50.25 -23.47
N LYS A 249 -72.58 -49.00 -23.22
CA LYS A 249 -72.74 -48.26 -21.95
C LYS A 249 -74.22 -47.96 -21.69
N PRO A 250 -74.57 -47.66 -20.44
CA PRO A 250 -75.30 -46.40 -20.24
C PRO A 250 -74.71 -45.44 -19.18
N ALA A 251 -75.21 -44.21 -19.29
CA ALA A 251 -75.04 -43.01 -18.45
C ALA A 251 -74.70 -43.22 -16.96
N ARG A 252 -73.72 -42.50 -16.38
CA ARG A 252 -73.70 -41.04 -16.07
C ARG A 252 -74.81 -40.57 -15.10
N SER A 253 -74.41 -40.21 -13.88
CA SER A 253 -74.94 -39.03 -13.16
C SER A 253 -73.92 -38.51 -12.13
N ARG A 254 -73.87 -37.22 -11.77
CA ARG A 254 -73.46 -36.06 -12.61
C ARG A 254 -73.36 -34.79 -11.75
N TRP A 255 -72.15 -34.26 -11.57
CA TRP A 255 -71.86 -32.83 -11.38
C TRP A 255 -70.54 -32.50 -12.13
N ASP A 256 -70.66 -32.58 -13.48
CA ASP A 256 -70.37 -31.52 -14.47
C ASP A 256 -69.11 -30.64 -14.40
N THR A 257 -68.42 -30.30 -15.51
CA THR A 257 -68.13 -30.89 -16.86
C THR A 257 -67.09 -29.97 -17.55
N THR A 258 -66.41 -30.22 -18.70
CA THR A 258 -66.22 -31.32 -19.68
C THR A 258 -64.68 -31.52 -19.87
N VAL A 259 -64.10 -32.65 -20.31
CA VAL A 259 -64.26 -33.59 -21.45
C VAL A 259 -63.71 -33.06 -22.81
N ARG A 260 -63.01 -33.97 -23.52
CA ARG A 260 -62.30 -33.85 -24.83
C ARG A 260 -63.28 -34.06 -26.02
N PRO A 261 -62.92 -33.98 -27.34
CA PRO A 261 -61.76 -34.68 -27.95
C PRO A 261 -61.13 -34.01 -29.22
N THR A 262 -60.57 -34.87 -30.07
CA THR A 262 -60.13 -34.84 -31.48
C THR A 262 -61.16 -34.25 -32.49
N ALA A 263 -60.90 -34.04 -33.81
CA ALA A 263 -60.01 -34.75 -34.76
C ALA A 263 -59.81 -34.01 -36.11
N GLY A 264 -58.91 -34.53 -36.96
CA GLY A 264 -59.13 -34.56 -38.43
C GLY A 264 -58.42 -33.51 -39.32
N PRO A 265 -58.03 -33.86 -40.57
CA PRO A 265 -57.43 -32.94 -41.56
C PRO A 265 -58.35 -32.71 -42.79
N VAL A 266 -57.76 -32.40 -43.97
CA VAL A 266 -58.33 -32.18 -45.33
C VAL A 266 -58.69 -30.70 -45.62
N ALA A 267 -58.34 -30.06 -46.76
CA ALA A 267 -57.27 -30.29 -47.78
C ALA A 267 -57.02 -28.95 -48.57
N PRO A 268 -56.82 -28.87 -49.90
CA PRO A 268 -55.52 -28.49 -50.48
C PRO A 268 -55.60 -27.30 -51.47
N GLN A 269 -54.73 -27.30 -52.50
CA GLN A 269 -54.69 -26.43 -53.70
C GLN A 269 -54.03 -25.05 -53.58
N ASP A 270 -53.54 -24.41 -54.66
CA ASP A 270 -52.80 -24.85 -55.88
C ASP A 270 -52.34 -23.58 -56.66
N GLY A 271 -51.40 -23.72 -57.60
CA GLY A 271 -51.01 -22.68 -58.57
C GLY A 271 -49.90 -21.72 -58.09
N ALA A 272 -48.91 -21.27 -58.89
CA ALA A 272 -48.81 -21.06 -60.35
C ALA A 272 -49.74 -19.93 -60.87
N GLU A 273 -49.33 -19.00 -61.74
CA GLU A 273 -48.06 -18.82 -62.48
C GLU A 273 -47.93 -17.36 -63.00
N GLY A 274 -46.79 -16.97 -63.60
CA GLY A 274 -46.66 -15.72 -64.40
C GLY A 274 -45.67 -14.66 -63.85
N THR A 275 -44.35 -14.64 -64.13
CA THR A 275 -43.59 -14.48 -65.39
C THR A 275 -43.52 -13.07 -66.02
N SER A 276 -42.39 -12.37 -65.80
CA SER A 276 -41.53 -11.85 -66.90
C SER A 276 -40.20 -11.22 -66.39
N SER A 277 -39.10 -11.57 -67.08
CA SER A 277 -37.78 -10.92 -67.27
C SER A 277 -37.24 -9.81 -66.32
N ALA A 278 -35.94 -9.78 -65.95
CA ALA A 278 -34.81 -10.70 -66.22
C ALA A 278 -33.56 -10.43 -65.33
N VAL A 279 -32.87 -11.52 -64.91
CA VAL A 279 -31.38 -11.78 -64.89
C VAL A 279 -30.44 -10.65 -64.39
N ALA A 280 -29.49 -10.78 -63.43
CA ALA A 280 -28.78 -11.88 -62.72
C ALA A 280 -28.05 -11.31 -61.46
N ALA A 281 -27.37 -12.04 -60.54
CA ALA A 281 -27.39 -13.44 -60.08
C ALA A 281 -26.61 -13.55 -58.72
N PHE A 282 -27.07 -14.46 -57.85
CA PHE A 282 -26.74 -14.71 -56.42
C PHE A 282 -25.27 -15.07 -56.04
N PRO A 283 -24.86 -15.03 -54.74
CA PRO A 283 -25.28 -15.99 -53.68
C PRO A 283 -25.75 -15.39 -52.33
N PHE A 284 -26.42 -16.20 -51.50
CA PHE A 284 -27.15 -15.82 -50.26
C PHE A 284 -26.46 -16.19 -48.92
N GLY A 285 -26.85 -15.46 -47.86
CA GLY A 285 -27.00 -15.92 -46.47
C GLY A 285 -28.43 -15.61 -45.98
N VAL A 286 -28.95 -16.25 -44.92
CA VAL A 286 -30.41 -16.43 -44.75
C VAL A 286 -31.07 -15.60 -43.63
N ASP A 287 -30.30 -14.98 -42.72
CA ASP A 287 -30.83 -14.47 -41.44
C ASP A 287 -31.69 -13.17 -41.53
N ASN A 288 -31.57 -12.38 -42.60
CA ASN A 288 -32.18 -11.04 -42.68
C ASN A 288 -33.72 -10.98 -42.85
N ARG A 289 -34.44 -12.10 -42.85
CA ARG A 289 -35.89 -12.11 -43.18
C ARG A 289 -36.85 -11.65 -42.07
N ASN A 290 -36.39 -11.57 -40.82
CA ASN A 290 -37.21 -11.16 -39.66
C ASN A 290 -36.62 -9.96 -38.88
N ALA A 291 -35.74 -9.16 -39.50
CA ALA A 291 -35.28 -7.91 -38.90
C ALA A 291 -36.42 -6.86 -38.90
N PRO A 292 -36.56 -6.03 -37.84
CA PRO A 292 -37.49 -4.91 -37.86
C PRO A 292 -37.02 -3.84 -38.87
N LEU A 293 -37.96 -3.29 -39.63
CA LEU A 293 -37.74 -2.12 -40.49
C LEU A 293 -37.62 -0.85 -39.63
N SER A 294 -36.82 0.12 -40.06
CA SER A 294 -36.82 1.46 -39.48
C SER A 294 -37.88 2.36 -40.13
N ASP A 295 -38.27 3.45 -39.46
CA ASP A 295 -39.26 4.39 -40.00
C ASP A 295 -38.78 5.03 -41.32
N GLU A 296 -37.48 5.34 -41.44
CA GLU A 296 -36.86 5.79 -42.70
C GLU A 296 -37.01 4.77 -43.85
N GLN A 297 -37.05 3.46 -43.53
CA GLN A 297 -37.28 2.40 -44.52
C GLN A 297 -38.77 2.23 -44.83
N LEU A 298 -39.66 2.60 -43.91
CA LEU A 298 -41.11 2.57 -44.12
C LEU A 298 -41.57 3.76 -44.99
N ASP A 299 -41.12 4.98 -44.69
CA ASP A 299 -41.41 6.16 -45.51
C ASP A 299 -40.79 6.05 -46.92
N ALA A 300 -39.70 5.31 -47.09
CA ALA A 300 -39.16 4.97 -48.41
C ALA A 300 -40.00 3.93 -49.19
N MET A 301 -40.97 3.25 -48.56
CA MET A 301 -41.88 2.28 -49.19
C MET A 301 -43.29 2.83 -49.43
N PHE A 302 -43.71 3.92 -48.77
CA PHE A 302 -45.04 4.52 -48.94
C PHE A 302 -45.05 5.65 -49.99
N PRO A 303 -46.17 5.85 -50.73
CA PRO A 303 -46.30 6.99 -51.64
C PRO A 303 -46.42 8.32 -50.87
N ILE A 304 -45.63 9.31 -51.26
CA ILE A 304 -45.46 10.61 -50.57
C ILE A 304 -46.79 11.38 -50.36
N GLU A 305 -47.81 11.15 -51.19
CA GLU A 305 -49.16 11.68 -51.00
C GLU A 305 -50.19 10.54 -50.95
N GLY A 306 -51.09 10.57 -49.96
CA GLY A 306 -52.31 9.75 -49.93
C GLY A 306 -52.54 8.90 -48.68
N TYR A 307 -51.55 8.72 -47.79
CA TYR A 307 -51.72 8.04 -46.50
C TYR A 307 -51.90 9.01 -45.33
N LYS A 308 -52.56 8.55 -44.27
CA LYS A 308 -52.64 9.24 -42.98
C LYS A 308 -52.33 8.25 -41.87
N ILE A 309 -51.27 8.53 -41.12
CA ILE A 309 -50.93 7.79 -39.89
C ILE A 309 -52.05 8.04 -38.86
N LEU A 310 -52.54 6.97 -38.23
CA LEU A 310 -53.55 7.01 -37.18
C LEU A 310 -52.89 6.82 -35.82
N GLU A 311 -53.29 7.63 -34.84
CA GLU A 311 -52.96 7.40 -33.44
C GLU A 311 -53.62 6.10 -32.95
N PRO A 312 -52.95 5.29 -32.12
CA PRO A 312 -53.56 4.11 -31.52
C PRO A 312 -54.69 4.52 -30.56
N PRO A 313 -55.79 3.74 -30.44
CA PRO A 313 -56.88 4.08 -29.54
C PRO A 313 -56.41 4.22 -28.08
N PRO A 314 -56.93 5.21 -27.32
CA PRO A 314 -56.53 5.43 -25.93
C PRO A 314 -56.84 4.19 -25.08
N GLY A 315 -55.78 3.55 -24.57
CA GLY A 315 -55.83 2.29 -23.83
C GLY A 315 -55.12 1.11 -24.51
N TYR A 316 -54.52 1.27 -25.70
CA TYR A 316 -53.70 0.22 -26.31
C TYR A 316 -52.25 0.21 -25.78
N GLU A 317 -51.95 -0.69 -24.84
CA GLU A 317 -50.57 -1.00 -24.43
C GLU A 317 -49.99 -2.19 -25.24
N PRO A 318 -48.86 -2.03 -25.95
CA PRO A 318 -48.21 -3.14 -26.64
C PRO A 318 -47.54 -4.08 -25.63
N ARG A 319 -47.95 -5.36 -25.60
CA ARG A 319 -47.41 -6.35 -24.67
C ARG A 319 -45.91 -6.59 -24.90
N PRO A 320 -45.04 -6.41 -23.87
CA PRO A 320 -43.64 -6.81 -24.00
C PRO A 320 -43.53 -8.34 -24.13
N ARG A 321 -42.80 -8.82 -25.13
CA ARG A 321 -42.40 -10.23 -25.24
C ARG A 321 -41.07 -10.44 -24.52
N PRO A 322 -40.86 -11.58 -23.84
CA PRO A 322 -39.56 -11.89 -23.25
C PRO A 322 -38.52 -12.14 -24.35
N VAL A 323 -37.51 -11.28 -24.43
CA VAL A 323 -36.31 -11.50 -25.26
C VAL A 323 -35.37 -12.43 -24.48
N GLY A 324 -35.16 -13.66 -24.96
CA GLY A 324 -34.27 -14.63 -24.32
C GLY A 324 -34.66 -16.11 -24.43
N GLY A 325 -35.85 -16.44 -24.93
CA GLY A 325 -36.26 -17.83 -25.15
C GLY A 325 -35.67 -18.46 -26.41
N GLN A 326 -34.50 -19.11 -26.31
CA GLN A 326 -33.96 -19.93 -27.40
C GLN A 326 -34.82 -21.18 -27.61
N MET A 327 -35.61 -21.20 -28.69
CA MET A 327 -36.31 -22.42 -29.13
C MET A 327 -35.33 -23.37 -29.82
N LEU A 328 -35.06 -24.51 -29.19
CA LEU A 328 -34.35 -25.63 -29.83
C LEU A 328 -35.23 -26.26 -30.93
N PRO A 329 -34.69 -26.58 -32.11
CA PRO A 329 -35.39 -27.39 -33.11
C PRO A 329 -35.71 -28.79 -32.56
N ALA A 330 -36.90 -29.31 -32.89
CA ALA A 330 -37.31 -30.65 -32.48
C ALA A 330 -36.41 -31.72 -33.12
N GLY A 331 -35.71 -32.51 -32.29
CA GLY A 331 -34.90 -33.65 -32.72
C GLY A 331 -33.45 -33.68 -32.24
N TYR A 332 -32.94 -32.63 -31.59
CA TYR A 332 -31.54 -32.59 -31.15
C TYR A 332 -31.34 -33.22 -29.75
N GLN A 333 -30.58 -34.31 -29.68
CA GLN A 333 -30.05 -34.87 -28.43
C GLN A 333 -28.53 -34.80 -28.44
N GLY A 334 -27.97 -33.76 -27.81
CA GLY A 334 -26.54 -33.54 -27.63
C GLY A 334 -26.31 -32.50 -26.54
N TYR A 335 -25.37 -32.75 -25.65
CA TYR A 335 -25.11 -31.90 -24.48
C TYR A 335 -24.09 -30.81 -24.83
N LEU A 336 -24.43 -29.54 -24.62
CA LEU A 336 -23.52 -28.40 -24.80
C LEU A 336 -23.04 -27.93 -23.42
N VAL A 337 -21.71 -27.88 -23.24
CA VAL A 337 -21.08 -27.32 -22.05
C VAL A 337 -21.15 -25.79 -22.12
N PRO A 338 -21.66 -25.08 -21.10
CA PRO A 338 -21.60 -23.62 -21.06
C PRO A 338 -20.16 -23.13 -20.85
N GLU A 339 -19.67 -22.26 -21.74
CA GLU A 339 -18.39 -21.56 -21.55
C GLU A 339 -18.53 -20.54 -20.39
N ALA A 340 -17.65 -20.65 -19.39
CA ALA A 340 -17.84 -20.00 -18.08
C ALA A 340 -17.80 -18.45 -18.13
N ASP A 341 -17.00 -17.88 -19.04
CA ASP A 341 -16.66 -16.45 -19.05
C ASP A 341 -17.81 -15.52 -19.48
N SER A 342 -18.88 -16.04 -20.08
CA SER A 342 -20.05 -15.23 -20.47
C SER A 342 -20.96 -14.84 -19.28
N SER A 343 -20.77 -15.48 -18.12
CA SER A 343 -21.67 -15.34 -16.95
C SER A 343 -21.75 -13.92 -16.37
N LEU A 344 -20.63 -13.18 -16.34
CA LEU A 344 -20.59 -11.78 -15.88
C LEU A 344 -21.21 -10.80 -16.87
N ALA A 345 -21.12 -11.07 -18.17
CA ALA A 345 -21.58 -10.14 -19.22
C ALA A 345 -23.11 -10.07 -19.35
N VAL A 346 -23.83 -11.13 -18.95
CA VAL A 346 -25.29 -11.21 -19.10
C VAL A 346 -26.05 -10.59 -17.92
N MET A 347 -25.50 -10.62 -16.70
CA MET A 347 -26.12 -9.94 -15.55
C MET A 347 -25.77 -8.44 -15.46
N GLY A 348 -24.73 -7.95 -16.14
CA GLY A 348 -24.38 -6.52 -16.18
C GLY A 348 -25.18 -5.68 -17.20
N LYS A 349 -25.72 -6.29 -18.26
CA LYS A 349 -26.34 -5.57 -19.39
C LYS A 349 -27.83 -5.29 -19.22
N GLN A 350 -28.18 -4.49 -18.20
CA GLN A 350 -29.52 -3.90 -18.05
C GLN A 350 -29.56 -2.38 -18.22
N LEU A 351 -28.40 -1.71 -18.36
CA LEU A 351 -28.28 -0.28 -18.62
C LEU A 351 -27.26 -0.03 -19.75
N PRO A 352 -27.48 0.96 -20.65
CA PRO A 352 -26.49 1.34 -21.65
C PRO A 352 -25.20 1.89 -21.01
N THR A 353 -24.03 1.44 -21.48
CA THR A 353 -22.73 2.01 -21.06
C THR A 353 -22.37 3.29 -21.84
N ASP A 354 -22.94 3.46 -23.04
CA ASP A 354 -22.85 4.69 -23.81
C ASP A 354 -24.04 5.61 -23.47
N ILE A 355 -23.73 6.78 -22.90
CA ILE A 355 -24.71 7.81 -22.54
C ILE A 355 -24.40 9.05 -23.40
N PRO A 356 -25.39 9.70 -24.04
CA PRO A 356 -25.18 10.85 -24.92
C PRO A 356 -24.31 11.95 -24.32
N GLY A 357 -23.20 12.27 -24.99
CA GLY A 357 -22.18 13.25 -24.57
C GLY A 357 -21.22 12.75 -23.47
N VAL A 358 -21.45 11.56 -22.91
CA VAL A 358 -20.52 10.90 -21.98
C VAL A 358 -19.50 10.06 -22.76
N GLY A 359 -19.97 9.25 -23.71
CA GLY A 359 -19.18 8.18 -24.33
C GLY A 359 -19.08 6.96 -23.42
N ASP A 360 -18.59 5.85 -23.98
CA ASP A 360 -18.61 4.52 -23.34
C ASP A 360 -17.92 4.51 -21.95
N LEU A 361 -18.69 4.16 -20.92
CA LEU A 361 -18.27 4.05 -19.53
C LEU A 361 -17.78 2.65 -19.18
N GLN A 362 -16.90 2.52 -18.18
CA GLN A 362 -16.45 1.19 -17.73
C GLN A 362 -17.59 0.37 -17.11
N PHE A 363 -18.55 1.06 -16.49
CA PHE A 363 -19.81 0.52 -15.96
C PHE A 363 -20.79 1.67 -15.69
N PHE A 364 -22.07 1.35 -15.56
CA PHE A 364 -23.11 2.26 -15.06
C PHE A 364 -24.00 1.49 -14.10
N LYS A 365 -24.00 1.85 -12.80
CA LYS A 365 -24.73 1.13 -11.76
C LYS A 365 -26.22 1.52 -11.82
N THR A 366 -27.11 0.63 -11.37
CA THR A 366 -28.54 0.96 -11.17
C THR A 366 -28.74 2.15 -10.22
N GLU A 367 -27.82 2.31 -9.27
CA GLU A 367 -27.76 3.45 -8.36
C GLU A 367 -27.34 4.76 -9.04
N ASP A 368 -26.54 4.70 -10.11
CA ASP A 368 -26.15 5.90 -10.87
C ASP A 368 -27.37 6.49 -11.59
N MET A 369 -28.33 5.66 -12.02
CA MET A 369 -29.59 6.12 -12.63
C MET A 369 -30.38 7.09 -11.73
N LYS A 370 -30.31 6.93 -10.40
CA LYS A 370 -30.97 7.80 -9.40
C LYS A 370 -30.47 9.25 -9.44
N TYR A 371 -29.20 9.45 -9.77
CA TYR A 371 -28.53 10.76 -9.75
C TYR A 371 -28.24 11.31 -11.15
N PHE A 372 -27.96 10.44 -12.11
CA PHE A 372 -27.57 10.77 -13.48
C PHE A 372 -28.67 10.51 -14.52
N GLY A 373 -29.87 10.05 -14.12
CA GLY A 373 -30.99 9.80 -15.04
C GLY A 373 -31.37 11.00 -15.92
N LYS A 374 -31.16 12.23 -15.44
CA LYS A 374 -31.27 13.48 -16.23
C LYS A 374 -30.40 13.49 -17.51
N LEU A 375 -29.43 12.57 -17.66
CA LEU A 375 -28.59 12.38 -18.85
C LEU A 375 -29.09 11.30 -19.81
N THR A 376 -29.95 10.38 -19.36
CA THR A 376 -30.50 9.29 -20.18
C THR A 376 -31.79 9.65 -20.90
N ASP A 377 -32.45 10.75 -20.51
CA ASP A 377 -33.77 11.18 -21.02
C ASP A 377 -33.79 11.60 -22.51
N GLY A 378 -32.65 11.62 -23.20
CA GLY A 378 -32.53 11.89 -24.64
C GLY A 378 -32.85 13.31 -25.12
N ALA A 379 -33.52 14.14 -24.31
CA ALA A 379 -33.98 15.48 -24.69
C ALA A 379 -32.85 16.42 -25.16
N ASP A 380 -33.10 17.14 -26.26
CA ASP A 380 -32.13 17.93 -27.01
C ASP A 380 -31.43 19.05 -26.23
N GLU A 381 -30.16 19.33 -26.59
CA GLU A 381 -29.34 20.31 -25.88
C GLU A 381 -29.63 21.77 -26.26
N ASN A 382 -30.39 22.02 -27.32
CA ASN A 382 -30.66 23.36 -27.83
C ASN A 382 -31.90 24.04 -27.22
N ASP A 383 -32.87 23.26 -26.73
CA ASP A 383 -34.15 23.77 -26.22
C ASP A 383 -34.15 24.03 -24.69
N MET A 384 -33.09 23.63 -23.99
CA MET A 384 -32.96 23.77 -22.54
C MET A 384 -32.46 25.15 -22.10
N ASN A 385 -32.75 25.52 -20.85
CA ASN A 385 -32.21 26.72 -20.26
C ASN A 385 -30.70 26.58 -19.96
N VAL A 386 -29.97 27.70 -19.96
CA VAL A 386 -28.51 27.77 -19.75
C VAL A 386 -28.08 27.16 -18.42
N GLU A 387 -28.92 27.22 -17.39
CA GLU A 387 -28.65 26.61 -16.08
C GLU A 387 -28.80 25.09 -16.09
N GLU A 388 -29.77 24.55 -16.83
CA GLU A 388 -30.00 23.11 -16.98
C GLU A 388 -28.90 22.47 -17.83
N LEU A 389 -28.44 23.18 -18.86
CA LEU A 389 -27.28 22.80 -19.68
C LEU A 389 -26.00 22.77 -18.82
N LYS A 390 -25.82 23.74 -17.89
CA LYS A 390 -24.75 23.67 -16.88
C LYS A 390 -24.90 22.47 -15.94
N GLU A 391 -26.10 22.19 -15.42
CA GLU A 391 -26.33 21.00 -14.58
C GLU A 391 -25.97 19.70 -15.31
N ARG A 392 -26.49 19.48 -16.53
CA ARG A 392 -26.17 18.30 -17.34
C ARG A 392 -24.68 18.20 -17.64
N LYS A 393 -24.00 19.33 -17.93
CA LYS A 393 -22.55 19.36 -18.14
C LYS A 393 -21.75 19.01 -16.88
N ILE A 394 -22.20 19.43 -15.69
CA ILE A 394 -21.62 19.03 -14.40
C ILE A 394 -21.84 17.54 -14.16
N MET A 395 -23.07 17.04 -14.30
CA MET A 395 -23.40 15.61 -14.15
C MET A 395 -22.56 14.72 -15.07
N ARG A 396 -22.40 15.08 -16.36
CA ARG A 396 -21.53 14.37 -17.30
C ARG A 396 -20.06 14.35 -16.85
N LEU A 397 -19.55 15.44 -16.28
CA LEU A 397 -18.18 15.49 -15.77
C LEU A 397 -18.01 14.67 -14.49
N LEU A 398 -18.96 14.71 -13.56
CA LEU A 398 -18.94 13.91 -12.33
C LEU A 398 -19.02 12.41 -12.63
N LEU A 399 -19.88 11.99 -13.55
CA LEU A 399 -19.97 10.59 -13.98
C LEU A 399 -18.67 10.11 -14.66
N LYS A 400 -18.01 10.94 -15.47
CA LYS A 400 -16.67 10.66 -16.02
C LYS A 400 -15.57 10.62 -14.95
N VAL A 401 -15.74 11.31 -13.81
CA VAL A 401 -14.82 11.23 -12.66
C VAL A 401 -15.09 9.99 -11.79
N LYS A 402 -16.34 9.54 -11.67
CA LYS A 402 -16.72 8.34 -10.91
C LYS A 402 -16.40 7.05 -11.69
N ASN A 403 -17.09 6.82 -12.82
CA ASN A 403 -17.10 5.54 -13.54
C ASN A 403 -16.19 5.51 -14.79
N GLY A 404 -15.49 6.61 -15.08
CA GLY A 404 -14.64 6.73 -16.27
C GLY A 404 -13.31 5.97 -16.17
N THR A 405 -12.71 5.66 -17.32
CA THR A 405 -11.33 5.16 -17.37
C THR A 405 -10.35 6.18 -16.74
N PRO A 406 -9.16 5.78 -16.24
CA PRO A 406 -8.17 6.72 -15.69
C PRO A 406 -7.87 7.97 -16.55
N PRO A 407 -7.72 7.91 -17.89
CA PRO A 407 -7.59 9.11 -18.71
C PRO A 407 -8.87 9.96 -18.77
N MET A 408 -10.07 9.37 -18.83
CA MET A 408 -11.35 10.09 -18.77
C MET A 408 -11.52 10.82 -17.43
N ARG A 409 -11.18 10.16 -16.32
CA ARG A 409 -11.17 10.77 -14.98
C ARG A 409 -10.21 11.96 -14.93
N LYS A 410 -8.99 11.82 -15.49
CA LYS A 410 -7.98 12.89 -15.52
C LYS A 410 -8.41 14.10 -16.36
N THR A 411 -9.03 13.90 -17.52
CA THR A 411 -9.52 15.02 -18.36
C THR A 411 -10.77 15.67 -17.76
N ALA A 412 -11.74 14.89 -17.27
CA ALA A 412 -12.92 15.41 -16.60
C ALA A 412 -12.58 16.20 -15.33
N LEU A 413 -11.65 15.70 -14.51
CA LEU A 413 -11.17 16.38 -13.31
C LEU A 413 -10.46 17.70 -13.64
N ARG A 414 -9.71 17.79 -14.75
CA ARG A 414 -9.18 19.07 -15.23
C ARG A 414 -10.32 20.01 -15.64
N HIS A 415 -11.24 19.56 -16.49
CA HIS A 415 -12.36 20.35 -16.99
C HIS A 415 -13.26 20.92 -15.88
N ILE A 416 -13.57 20.16 -14.82
CA ILE A 416 -14.39 20.67 -13.72
C ILE A 416 -13.64 21.71 -12.88
N THR A 417 -12.31 21.58 -12.72
CA THR A 417 -11.51 22.54 -11.93
C THR A 417 -11.16 23.83 -12.66
N ASP A 418 -10.88 23.77 -13.97
CA ASP A 418 -10.59 24.96 -14.77
C ASP A 418 -11.84 25.84 -14.96
N ASN A 419 -13.03 25.21 -14.99
CA ASN A 419 -14.32 25.88 -15.20
C ASN A 419 -15.14 26.05 -13.91
N ALA A 420 -14.62 25.72 -12.73
CA ALA A 420 -15.35 25.73 -11.45
C ALA A 420 -16.06 27.07 -11.18
N ARG A 421 -15.38 28.20 -11.44
CA ARG A 421 -15.95 29.55 -11.30
C ARG A 421 -17.07 29.88 -12.30
N GLN A 422 -17.13 29.20 -13.45
CA GLN A 422 -18.18 29.39 -14.47
C GLN A 422 -19.44 28.56 -14.17
N PHE A 423 -19.25 27.38 -13.56
CA PHE A 423 -20.33 26.52 -13.08
C PHE A 423 -21.01 27.09 -11.83
N GLY A 424 -20.22 27.59 -10.87
CA GLY A 424 -20.72 28.21 -9.63
C GLY A 424 -21.00 27.20 -8.51
N ALA A 425 -20.88 27.67 -7.26
CA ALA A 425 -20.93 26.83 -6.06
C ALA A 425 -22.24 26.02 -5.92
N ALA A 426 -23.39 26.63 -6.20
CA ALA A 426 -24.69 26.01 -6.02
C ALA A 426 -24.88 24.75 -6.87
N ALA A 427 -24.65 24.86 -8.18
CA ALA A 427 -24.82 23.75 -9.12
C ALA A 427 -23.81 22.62 -8.90
N LEU A 428 -22.60 22.95 -8.41
CA LEU A 428 -21.60 21.95 -8.04
C LEU A 428 -21.99 21.21 -6.75
N PHE A 429 -22.21 21.92 -5.63
CA PHE A 429 -22.45 21.25 -4.35
C PHE A 429 -23.81 20.54 -4.26
N ASN A 430 -24.86 21.05 -4.94
CA ASN A 430 -26.15 20.37 -4.98
C ASN A 430 -26.09 19.01 -5.71
N GLN A 431 -25.14 18.80 -6.62
CA GLN A 431 -24.95 17.55 -7.36
C GLN A 431 -23.88 16.64 -6.72
N ILE A 432 -22.81 17.21 -6.13
CA ILE A 432 -21.72 16.44 -5.53
C ILE A 432 -22.09 15.88 -4.14
N LEU A 433 -22.73 16.68 -3.28
CA LEU A 433 -22.98 16.27 -1.89
C LEU A 433 -23.92 15.06 -1.75
N PRO A 434 -25.02 14.91 -2.53
CA PRO A 434 -25.86 13.71 -2.44
C PRO A 434 -25.14 12.41 -2.81
N LEU A 435 -24.24 12.45 -3.81
CA LEU A 435 -23.44 11.29 -4.21
C LEU A 435 -22.54 10.80 -3.07
N LEU A 436 -22.01 11.71 -2.24
CA LEU A 436 -21.15 11.41 -1.11
C LEU A 436 -21.90 10.91 0.13
N MET A 437 -23.23 11.10 0.18
CA MET A 437 -24.12 10.58 1.23
C MET A 437 -24.62 9.14 0.96
N GLU A 438 -24.41 8.60 -0.24
CA GLU A 438 -24.90 7.26 -0.59
C GLU A 438 -24.10 6.17 0.12
N ARG A 439 -24.80 5.19 0.70
CA ARG A 439 -24.18 4.16 1.56
C ARG A 439 -23.46 3.05 0.80
N THR A 440 -23.65 2.96 -0.50
CA THR A 440 -23.06 1.96 -1.41
C THR A 440 -21.84 2.48 -2.16
N LEU A 441 -21.45 3.74 -1.93
CA LEU A 441 -20.29 4.38 -2.54
C LEU A 441 -19.00 3.68 -2.10
N GLU A 442 -18.26 3.11 -3.05
CA GLU A 442 -16.96 2.50 -2.82
C GLU A 442 -15.94 3.54 -2.38
N ASP A 443 -14.97 3.18 -1.54
CA ASP A 443 -14.02 4.17 -1.01
C ASP A 443 -13.11 4.77 -2.09
N GLN A 444 -12.85 4.03 -3.17
CA GLN A 444 -12.21 4.57 -4.36
C GLN A 444 -13.09 5.62 -5.09
N GLU A 445 -14.41 5.48 -5.08
CA GLU A 445 -15.35 6.48 -5.62
C GLU A 445 -15.48 7.69 -4.68
N ARG A 446 -15.56 7.45 -3.37
CA ARG A 446 -15.51 8.45 -2.28
C ARG A 446 -14.30 9.39 -2.44
N HIS A 447 -13.11 8.79 -2.55
CA HIS A 447 -11.84 9.46 -2.75
C HIS A 447 -11.79 10.34 -4.01
N LEU A 448 -12.46 9.92 -5.09
CA LEU A 448 -12.53 10.69 -6.33
C LEU A 448 -13.48 11.89 -6.20
N LEU A 449 -14.60 11.74 -5.51
CA LEU A 449 -15.52 12.85 -5.21
C LEU A 449 -14.90 13.85 -4.22
N VAL A 450 -14.20 13.38 -3.18
CA VAL A 450 -13.37 14.22 -2.30
C VAL A 450 -12.38 15.06 -3.10
N LYS A 451 -11.63 14.44 -4.02
CA LYS A 451 -10.68 15.15 -4.89
C LYS A 451 -11.32 16.12 -5.88
N VAL A 452 -12.62 16.01 -6.16
CA VAL A 452 -13.38 17.07 -6.83
C VAL A 452 -13.70 18.19 -5.85
N ILE A 453 -14.25 17.89 -4.67
CA ILE A 453 -14.61 18.88 -3.65
C ILE A 453 -13.43 19.79 -3.30
N ASP A 454 -12.29 19.22 -2.92
CA ASP A 454 -11.10 19.98 -2.51
C ASP A 454 -10.64 20.99 -3.59
N ARG A 455 -10.45 20.49 -4.82
CA ARG A 455 -10.01 21.34 -5.94
C ARG A 455 -11.05 22.36 -6.37
N VAL A 456 -12.34 22.08 -6.14
CA VAL A 456 -13.44 23.03 -6.36
C VAL A 456 -13.47 24.10 -5.27
N LEU A 457 -13.30 23.75 -3.99
CA LEU A 457 -13.19 24.69 -2.87
C LEU A 457 -12.08 25.69 -3.10
N TYR A 458 -10.87 25.21 -3.42
CA TYR A 458 -9.70 26.06 -3.71
C TYR A 458 -9.92 27.04 -4.88
N LYS A 459 -10.82 26.73 -5.82
CA LYS A 459 -11.17 27.62 -6.94
C LYS A 459 -12.34 28.55 -6.63
N LEU A 460 -13.30 28.14 -5.79
CA LEU A 460 -14.51 28.91 -5.49
C LEU A 460 -14.31 29.99 -4.42
N ASP A 461 -13.40 29.77 -3.47
CA ASP A 461 -13.03 30.76 -2.45
C ASP A 461 -14.27 31.26 -1.67
N ASP A 462 -14.46 32.57 -1.47
CA ASP A 462 -15.62 33.18 -0.78
C ASP A 462 -17.02 32.64 -1.18
N LEU A 463 -17.19 32.13 -2.41
CA LEU A 463 -18.47 31.61 -2.92
C LEU A 463 -18.98 30.37 -2.14
N VAL A 464 -18.14 29.73 -1.33
CA VAL A 464 -18.52 28.53 -0.55
C VAL A 464 -19.36 28.86 0.69
N ARG A 465 -19.31 30.10 1.21
CA ARG A 465 -19.88 30.48 2.53
C ARG A 465 -21.34 30.01 2.77
N PRO A 466 -22.30 30.12 1.82
CA PRO A 466 -23.67 29.65 2.04
C PRO A 466 -23.82 28.12 2.14
N PHE A 467 -22.82 27.36 1.69
CA PHE A 467 -22.85 25.89 1.60
C PHE A 467 -22.08 25.23 2.75
N VAL A 468 -21.35 25.99 3.57
CA VAL A 468 -20.49 25.48 4.67
C VAL A 468 -21.21 24.48 5.58
N HIS A 469 -22.43 24.77 6.03
CA HIS A 469 -23.20 23.83 6.85
C HIS A 469 -23.52 22.52 6.12
N LYS A 470 -23.95 22.60 4.84
CA LYS A 470 -24.24 21.41 4.02
C LYS A 470 -22.98 20.56 3.78
N ILE A 471 -21.83 21.19 3.60
CA ILE A 471 -20.55 20.49 3.41
C ILE A 471 -20.12 19.84 4.73
N LEU A 472 -20.19 20.56 5.86
CA LEU A 472 -19.86 20.02 7.18
C LEU A 472 -20.71 18.79 7.52
N VAL A 473 -22.03 18.83 7.36
CA VAL A 473 -22.92 17.68 7.67
C VAL A 473 -22.55 16.40 6.89
N VAL A 474 -21.97 16.51 5.69
CA VAL A 474 -21.54 15.37 4.87
C VAL A 474 -20.09 14.92 5.18
N ILE A 475 -19.22 15.84 5.57
CA ILE A 475 -17.78 15.60 5.76
C ILE A 475 -17.42 15.30 7.23
N GLU A 476 -18.16 15.82 8.20
CA GLU A 476 -17.97 15.57 9.63
C GLU A 476 -17.99 14.08 10.03
N PRO A 477 -18.87 13.22 9.48
CA PRO A 477 -18.83 11.78 9.71
C PRO A 477 -17.49 11.13 9.34
N LEU A 478 -16.82 11.61 8.29
CA LEU A 478 -15.55 11.06 7.81
C LEU A 478 -14.43 11.22 8.85
N LEU A 479 -14.54 12.17 9.79
CA LEU A 479 -13.60 12.35 10.90
C LEU A 479 -13.64 11.22 11.95
N ILE A 480 -14.64 10.34 11.89
CA ILE A 480 -14.88 9.20 12.80
C ILE A 480 -14.83 7.86 12.02
N ASP A 481 -14.59 7.88 10.71
CA ASP A 481 -14.49 6.66 9.89
C ASP A 481 -13.41 5.69 10.40
N GLN A 482 -13.54 4.40 10.09
CA GLN A 482 -12.55 3.37 10.45
C GLN A 482 -11.30 3.46 9.58
N ASP A 483 -11.44 3.88 8.31
CA ASP A 483 -10.30 4.12 7.43
C ASP A 483 -9.52 5.38 7.84
N TYR A 484 -8.19 5.28 7.83
CA TYR A 484 -7.30 6.41 8.04
C TYR A 484 -7.35 7.43 6.90
N TYR A 485 -7.46 7.00 5.63
CA TYR A 485 -7.43 7.90 4.49
C TYR A 485 -8.71 8.74 4.39
N ALA A 486 -9.89 8.15 4.57
CA ALA A 486 -11.16 8.86 4.73
C ALA A 486 -11.10 9.88 5.89
N ARG A 487 -10.48 9.52 7.02
CA ARG A 487 -10.22 10.48 8.11
C ARG A 487 -9.27 11.61 7.70
N VAL A 488 -8.21 11.36 6.91
CA VAL A 488 -7.31 12.42 6.40
C VAL A 488 -8.08 13.36 5.47
N GLU A 489 -8.80 12.80 4.51
CA GLU A 489 -9.58 13.52 3.51
C GLU A 489 -10.65 14.44 4.12
N GLY A 490 -11.34 13.97 5.17
CA GLY A 490 -12.25 14.80 5.96
C GLY A 490 -11.55 15.99 6.63
N ARG A 491 -10.30 15.81 7.10
CA ARG A 491 -9.48 16.90 7.68
C ARG A 491 -9.01 17.88 6.60
N GLU A 492 -8.59 17.40 5.44
CA GLU A 492 -8.16 18.26 4.32
C GLU A 492 -9.31 19.14 3.80
N ILE A 493 -10.48 18.55 3.54
CA ILE A 493 -11.66 19.31 3.12
C ILE A 493 -12.05 20.35 4.18
N ILE A 494 -12.12 19.99 5.47
CA ILE A 494 -12.51 20.95 6.52
C ILE A 494 -11.43 22.04 6.70
N SER A 495 -10.15 21.71 6.54
CA SER A 495 -9.05 22.69 6.56
C SER A 495 -9.16 23.71 5.43
N ASN A 496 -9.41 23.25 4.20
CA ASN A 496 -9.53 24.14 3.04
C ASN A 496 -10.88 24.88 2.99
N LEU A 497 -11.96 24.28 3.50
CA LEU A 497 -13.23 24.95 3.75
C LEU A 497 -13.09 26.07 4.79
N ALA A 498 -12.34 25.83 5.88
CA ALA A 498 -12.10 26.83 6.92
C ALA A 498 -11.33 28.05 6.38
N LYS A 499 -10.32 27.83 5.53
CA LYS A 499 -9.58 28.90 4.84
C LYS A 499 -10.46 29.74 3.91
N ALA A 500 -11.33 29.09 3.12
CA ALA A 500 -12.23 29.76 2.18
C ALA A 500 -13.46 30.43 2.84
N ALA A 501 -13.93 29.93 3.99
CA ALA A 501 -15.10 30.48 4.69
C ALA A 501 -14.75 31.53 5.76
N GLY A 502 -13.55 31.43 6.36
CA GLY A 502 -13.08 32.27 7.47
C GLY A 502 -13.64 31.88 8.84
N LEU A 503 -12.84 32.13 9.89
CA LEU A 503 -13.08 31.60 11.24
C LEU A 503 -14.46 31.97 11.81
N ALA A 504 -14.86 33.23 11.70
CA ALA A 504 -16.12 33.72 12.27
C ALA A 504 -17.35 33.01 11.68
N HIS A 505 -17.30 32.68 10.38
CA HIS A 505 -18.38 31.97 9.69
C HIS A 505 -18.43 30.50 10.11
N MET A 506 -17.27 29.83 10.22
CA MET A 506 -17.15 28.46 10.74
C MET A 506 -17.70 28.37 12.18
N ILE A 507 -17.30 29.29 13.07
CA ILE A 507 -17.81 29.38 14.45
C ILE A 507 -19.33 29.60 14.45
N SER A 508 -19.85 30.53 13.65
CA SER A 508 -21.30 30.80 13.62
C SER A 508 -22.12 29.61 13.12
N THR A 509 -21.55 28.80 12.24
CA THR A 509 -22.20 27.62 11.64
C THR A 509 -22.31 26.46 12.63
N MET A 510 -21.21 26.07 13.28
CA MET A 510 -21.15 24.89 14.16
C MET A 510 -21.56 25.17 15.62
N ARG A 511 -21.86 26.43 15.97
CA ARG A 511 -22.24 26.80 17.36
C ARG A 511 -23.47 26.07 17.89
N PRO A 512 -24.56 25.84 17.12
CA PRO A 512 -25.74 25.12 17.61
C PRO A 512 -25.48 23.65 17.92
N ASP A 513 -24.49 23.05 17.26
CA ASP A 513 -24.18 21.62 17.36
C ASP A 513 -23.41 21.29 18.66
N LEU A 514 -22.82 22.29 19.33
CA LEU A 514 -22.04 22.14 20.57
C LEU A 514 -22.84 21.65 21.77
N ASP A 515 -24.11 22.07 21.92
CA ASP A 515 -25.00 21.65 23.00
C ASP A 515 -26.20 20.80 22.56
N HIS A 516 -26.16 20.33 21.31
CA HIS A 516 -27.04 19.31 20.76
C HIS A 516 -27.14 18.07 21.68
N GLN A 517 -28.31 17.43 21.76
CA GLN A 517 -28.52 16.37 22.75
C GLN A 517 -27.74 15.10 22.43
N ASP A 518 -27.64 14.75 21.15
CA ASP A 518 -26.84 13.61 20.68
C ASP A 518 -25.36 13.78 21.06
N GLU A 519 -24.72 12.69 21.46
CA GLU A 519 -23.27 12.66 21.69
C GLU A 519 -22.49 12.41 20.38
N TYR A 520 -23.08 11.79 19.35
CA TYR A 520 -22.41 11.58 18.06
C TYR A 520 -22.10 12.92 17.38
N VAL A 521 -23.10 13.78 17.16
CA VAL A 521 -22.94 15.13 16.59
C VAL A 521 -21.91 15.95 17.37
N ARG A 522 -22.02 16.01 18.70
CA ARG A 522 -21.03 16.73 19.53
C ARG A 522 -19.61 16.14 19.42
N ASN A 523 -19.46 14.87 19.06
CA ASN A 523 -18.17 14.22 18.87
C ASN A 523 -17.58 14.44 17.47
N THR A 524 -18.41 14.55 16.41
CA THR A 524 -17.94 14.99 15.08
C THR A 524 -17.55 16.46 15.10
N THR A 525 -18.42 17.32 15.64
CA THR A 525 -18.21 18.77 15.69
C THR A 525 -17.01 19.13 16.57
N ALA A 526 -16.74 18.37 17.65
CA ALA A 526 -15.52 18.56 18.44
C ALA A 526 -14.23 18.27 17.65
N ARG A 527 -14.25 17.28 16.73
CA ARG A 527 -13.14 17.00 15.81
C ARG A 527 -13.04 18.06 14.73
N ALA A 528 -14.17 18.50 14.16
CA ALA A 528 -14.22 19.56 13.15
C ALA A 528 -13.61 20.87 13.67
N PHE A 529 -13.97 21.30 14.89
CA PHE A 529 -13.38 22.48 15.51
C PHE A 529 -11.87 22.36 15.77
N ALA A 530 -11.34 21.16 16.06
CA ALA A 530 -9.90 20.95 16.16
C ALA A 530 -9.20 21.08 14.80
N VAL A 531 -9.82 20.61 13.72
CA VAL A 531 -9.33 20.84 12.34
C VAL A 531 -9.35 22.32 11.98
N VAL A 532 -10.43 23.04 12.32
CA VAL A 532 -10.51 24.51 12.12
C VAL A 532 -9.42 25.23 12.91
N ALA A 533 -9.13 24.82 14.15
CA ALA A 533 -8.03 25.36 14.96
C ALA A 533 -6.65 25.08 14.36
N SER A 534 -6.43 23.91 13.74
CA SER A 534 -5.19 23.61 13.00
C SER A 534 -5.06 24.41 11.70
N ALA A 535 -6.18 24.71 11.04
CA ALA A 535 -6.20 25.38 9.74
C ALA A 535 -6.09 26.91 9.81
N LEU A 536 -6.59 27.51 10.90
CA LEU A 536 -6.69 28.97 11.10
C LEU A 536 -5.92 29.48 12.34
N GLY A 537 -5.25 28.58 13.07
CA GLY A 537 -4.42 28.90 14.24
C GLY A 537 -5.17 28.81 15.58
N ILE A 538 -4.52 28.19 16.57
CA ILE A 538 -5.05 28.03 17.93
C ILE A 538 -5.35 29.40 18.62
N PRO A 539 -4.51 30.46 18.54
CA PRO A 539 -4.76 31.72 19.25
C PRO A 539 -6.14 32.34 19.00
N ALA A 540 -6.61 32.32 17.74
CA ALA A 540 -7.90 32.89 17.38
C ALA A 540 -9.10 32.08 17.93
N MET A 541 -8.86 30.82 18.31
CA MET A 541 -9.86 29.92 18.92
C MET A 541 -9.88 29.97 20.45
N VAL A 542 -8.79 30.33 21.15
CA VAL A 542 -8.74 30.31 22.62
C VAL A 542 -9.88 31.10 23.30
N PRO A 543 -10.23 32.34 22.89
CA PRO A 543 -11.32 33.08 23.54
C PRO A 543 -12.69 32.40 23.38
N PHE A 544 -12.91 31.72 22.26
CA PHE A 544 -14.12 30.94 22.01
C PHE A 544 -14.15 29.68 22.88
N LEU A 545 -13.03 28.96 22.98
CA LEU A 545 -12.91 27.77 23.84
C LEU A 545 -13.12 28.11 25.31
N GLN A 546 -12.53 29.20 25.82
CA GLN A 546 -12.77 29.68 27.18
C GLN A 546 -14.27 29.94 27.44
N ALA A 547 -14.98 30.56 26.49
CA ALA A 547 -16.41 30.84 26.62
C ALA A 547 -17.29 29.57 26.56
N VAL A 548 -16.90 28.54 25.80
CA VAL A 548 -17.60 27.26 25.72
C VAL A 548 -17.34 26.39 26.95
N CYS A 549 -16.08 26.24 27.37
CA CYS A 549 -15.70 25.47 28.56
C CYS A 549 -16.29 26.07 29.85
N ARG A 550 -16.38 27.40 29.96
CA ARG A 550 -17.02 28.09 31.11
C ARG A 550 -18.53 28.29 30.95
N SER A 551 -19.19 27.62 29.99
CA SER A 551 -20.62 27.79 29.72
C SER A 551 -21.51 27.33 30.89
N LYS A 552 -22.24 28.29 31.48
CA LYS A 552 -23.27 28.04 32.49
C LYS A 552 -24.60 27.55 31.91
N LYS A 553 -24.79 27.60 30.58
CA LYS A 553 -26.08 27.25 29.93
C LYS A 553 -26.34 25.74 29.90
N SER A 554 -25.33 24.95 29.59
CA SER A 554 -25.46 23.51 29.35
C SER A 554 -24.15 22.79 29.68
N TRP A 555 -24.25 21.66 30.38
CA TRP A 555 -23.09 20.80 30.63
C TRP A 555 -22.61 20.10 29.36
N SER A 556 -23.50 19.91 28.38
CA SER A 556 -23.18 19.39 27.05
C SER A 556 -22.19 20.30 26.32
N ALA A 557 -22.40 21.63 26.32
CA ALA A 557 -21.43 22.59 25.78
C ALA A 557 -20.05 22.48 26.45
N ARG A 558 -20.00 22.43 27.79
CA ARG A 558 -18.72 22.32 28.52
C ARG A 558 -17.97 21.04 28.15
N HIS A 559 -18.68 19.90 28.13
CA HIS A 559 -18.14 18.62 27.68
C HIS A 559 -17.60 18.67 26.24
N THR A 560 -18.32 19.32 25.31
CA THR A 560 -17.87 19.48 23.92
C THR A 560 -16.65 20.40 23.82
N GLY A 561 -16.63 21.51 24.54
CA GLY A 561 -15.46 22.42 24.60
C GLY A 561 -14.20 21.71 25.09
N VAL A 562 -14.32 20.94 26.17
CA VAL A 562 -13.22 20.11 26.69
C VAL A 562 -12.81 19.02 25.70
N LYS A 563 -13.76 18.39 24.97
CA LYS A 563 -13.43 17.48 23.86
C LYS A 563 -12.69 18.18 22.71
N ILE A 564 -12.99 19.44 22.38
CA ILE A 564 -12.20 20.20 21.37
C ILE A 564 -10.77 20.38 21.87
N VAL A 565 -10.58 20.80 23.14
CA VAL A 565 -9.24 20.92 23.75
C VAL A 565 -8.52 19.57 23.85
N GLN A 566 -9.24 18.44 23.90
CA GLN A 566 -8.65 17.11 23.77
C GLN A 566 -8.23 16.77 22.32
N GLN A 567 -8.99 17.16 21.30
CA GLN A 567 -8.69 16.82 19.90
C GLN A 567 -7.60 17.71 19.28
N ILE A 568 -7.43 18.97 19.73
CA ILE A 568 -6.36 19.88 19.29
C ILE A 568 -4.95 19.25 19.44
N PRO A 569 -4.50 18.78 20.63
CA PRO A 569 -3.17 18.17 20.79
C PRO A 569 -3.01 16.87 20.00
N ILE A 570 -4.08 16.08 19.86
CA ILE A 570 -4.07 14.83 19.07
C ILE A 570 -3.82 15.12 17.58
N LEU A 571 -4.24 16.29 17.08
CA LEU A 571 -4.02 16.70 15.68
C LEU A 571 -2.72 17.49 15.47
N MET A 572 -2.29 18.28 16.47
CA MET A 572 -1.15 19.21 16.35
C MET A 572 0.17 18.66 16.89
N GLY A 573 0.14 17.64 17.75
CA GLY A 573 1.34 17.14 18.43
C GLY A 573 2.04 18.24 19.23
N CYS A 574 3.38 18.26 19.15
CA CYS A 574 4.25 19.23 19.83
C CYS A 574 3.97 20.72 19.51
N ALA A 575 3.30 21.03 18.39
CA ALA A 575 2.99 22.41 17.99
C ALA A 575 1.99 23.13 18.92
N ILE A 576 1.48 22.47 19.97
CA ILE A 576 0.68 23.13 21.02
C ILE A 576 1.50 23.99 21.98
N LEU A 577 2.83 23.80 22.09
CA LEU A 577 3.62 24.28 23.23
C LEU A 577 3.48 25.80 23.51
N PRO A 578 3.49 26.72 22.52
CA PRO A 578 3.29 28.16 22.77
C PRO A 578 1.89 28.52 23.29
N TYR A 579 0.92 27.62 23.13
CA TYR A 579 -0.50 27.84 23.45
C TYR A 579 -0.97 26.99 24.64
N LEU A 580 -0.09 26.13 25.17
CA LEU A 580 -0.38 25.12 26.20
C LEU A 580 -1.05 25.75 27.42
N LYS A 581 -0.48 26.82 27.98
CA LYS A 581 -1.05 27.56 29.12
C LYS A 581 -2.50 28.00 28.89
N GLY A 582 -2.78 28.61 27.74
CA GLY A 582 -4.13 29.08 27.40
C GLY A 582 -5.15 27.94 27.24
N LEU A 583 -4.72 26.79 26.71
CA LEU A 583 -5.54 25.57 26.61
C LEU A 583 -5.76 24.91 27.99
N VAL A 584 -4.73 24.87 28.84
CA VAL A 584 -4.81 24.34 30.20
C VAL A 584 -5.75 25.19 31.07
N GLU A 585 -5.67 26.52 30.98
CA GLU A 585 -6.57 27.46 31.65
C GLU A 585 -8.05 27.31 31.21
N CYS A 586 -8.33 26.76 30.02
CA CYS A 586 -9.69 26.42 29.60
C CYS A 586 -10.26 25.18 30.32
N VAL A 587 -9.39 24.25 30.72
CA VAL A 587 -9.78 22.93 31.25
C VAL A 587 -9.71 22.85 32.78
N ALA A 588 -8.87 23.67 33.42
CA ALA A 588 -8.65 23.68 34.88
C ALA A 588 -9.95 23.66 35.71
N ASP A 589 -10.89 24.56 35.41
CA ASP A 589 -12.18 24.67 36.11
C ASP A 589 -13.04 23.40 35.94
N SER A 590 -12.90 22.70 34.81
CA SER A 590 -13.73 21.54 34.43
C SER A 590 -13.38 20.26 35.22
N LEU A 591 -12.23 20.21 35.90
CA LEU A 591 -11.87 19.11 36.80
C LEU A 591 -12.77 19.05 38.06
N ASN A 592 -13.35 20.18 38.46
CA ASN A 592 -14.19 20.31 39.64
C ASN A 592 -15.70 20.35 39.32
N ASP A 593 -16.10 20.09 38.07
CA ASP A 593 -17.50 20.04 37.64
C ASP A 593 -18.31 18.97 38.42
N GLU A 594 -19.57 19.25 38.70
CA GLU A 594 -20.50 18.32 39.34
C GLU A 594 -20.69 17.03 38.50
N ASN A 595 -20.62 17.16 37.17
CA ASN A 595 -20.87 16.06 36.25
C ASN A 595 -19.61 15.22 35.98
N ASN A 596 -19.66 13.94 36.35
CA ASN A 596 -18.61 12.95 36.10
C ASN A 596 -18.13 12.92 34.64
N LYS A 597 -19.01 13.05 33.64
CA LYS A 597 -18.60 13.04 32.22
C LYS A 597 -17.66 14.21 31.88
N VAL A 598 -17.91 15.40 32.45
CA VAL A 598 -17.06 16.58 32.24
C VAL A 598 -15.70 16.38 32.90
N ARG A 599 -15.67 15.88 34.15
CA ARG A 599 -14.41 15.59 34.88
C ARG A 599 -13.55 14.52 34.20
N MET A 600 -14.17 13.46 33.67
CA MET A 600 -13.46 12.43 32.88
C MET A 600 -12.86 13.03 31.61
N ALA A 601 -13.65 13.80 30.85
CA ALA A 601 -13.17 14.49 29.65
C ALA A 601 -12.02 15.47 29.96
N ALA A 602 -12.10 16.20 31.08
CA ALA A 602 -11.07 17.15 31.50
C ALA A 602 -9.73 16.45 31.81
N ALA A 603 -9.76 15.35 32.59
CA ALA A 603 -8.57 14.55 32.84
C ALA A 603 -7.99 13.93 31.54
N LEU A 604 -8.84 13.46 30.62
CA LEU A 604 -8.38 12.93 29.33
C LEU A 604 -7.84 14.01 28.36
N ALA A 605 -8.36 15.24 28.42
CA ALA A 605 -7.81 16.39 27.69
C ALA A 605 -6.43 16.77 28.23
N LEU A 606 -6.24 16.77 29.55
CA LEU A 606 -4.96 17.06 30.18
C LEU A 606 -3.92 15.96 29.92
N ALA A 607 -4.33 14.69 29.90
CA ALA A 607 -3.47 13.60 29.47
C ALA A 607 -2.98 13.82 28.02
N ALA A 608 -3.87 14.23 27.10
CA ALA A 608 -3.50 14.50 25.72
C ALA A 608 -2.62 15.76 25.55
N LEU A 609 -2.86 16.82 26.34
CA LEU A 609 -2.01 18.01 26.37
C LEU A 609 -0.60 17.69 26.90
N ALA A 610 -0.48 16.87 27.96
CA ALA A 610 0.82 16.46 28.50
C ALA A 610 1.55 15.48 27.57
N GLU A 611 0.83 14.54 26.95
CA GLU A 611 1.34 13.63 25.90
C GLU A 611 1.95 14.41 24.73
N ALA A 612 1.31 15.48 24.27
CA ALA A 612 1.82 16.30 23.17
C ALA A 612 2.88 17.34 23.59
N ALA A 613 2.95 17.73 24.88
CA ALA A 613 3.94 18.69 25.38
C ALA A 613 5.27 18.02 25.81
N THR A 614 5.24 16.72 26.15
CA THR A 614 6.39 15.94 26.64
C THR A 614 7.65 16.17 25.77
N PRO A 615 8.82 16.53 26.35
CA PRO A 615 9.14 16.62 27.79
C PRO A 615 8.90 18.01 28.43
N TYR A 616 8.44 19.00 27.67
CA TYR A 616 8.40 20.41 28.11
C TYR A 616 7.04 20.84 28.68
N GLY A 617 6.99 22.04 29.26
CA GLY A 617 5.72 22.74 29.57
C GLY A 617 5.11 22.47 30.95
N ILE A 618 5.84 21.86 31.89
CA ILE A 618 5.38 21.59 33.26
C ILE A 618 4.80 22.82 33.98
N GLU A 619 5.37 24.00 33.76
CA GLU A 619 4.90 25.29 34.29
C GLU A 619 3.42 25.58 33.96
N SER A 620 2.92 25.10 32.82
CA SER A 620 1.52 25.28 32.44
C SER A 620 0.56 24.41 33.26
N PHE A 621 1.04 23.32 33.86
CA PHE A 621 0.23 22.33 34.59
C PHE A 621 0.15 22.55 36.10
N ASP A 622 1.01 23.40 36.69
CA ASP A 622 1.03 23.72 38.13
C ASP A 622 -0.37 23.96 38.76
N PRO A 623 -1.23 24.87 38.24
CA PRO A 623 -2.55 25.13 38.85
C PRO A 623 -3.50 23.92 38.85
N ILE A 624 -3.17 22.87 38.11
CA ILE A 624 -3.96 21.65 37.94
C ILE A 624 -3.45 20.47 38.77
N LEU A 625 -2.20 20.49 39.24
CA LEU A 625 -1.61 19.40 40.01
C LEU A 625 -2.47 19.04 41.23
N ASN A 626 -2.70 19.99 42.14
CA ASN A 626 -3.44 19.76 43.38
C ASN A 626 -4.90 19.25 43.14
N PRO A 627 -5.69 19.81 42.20
CA PRO A 627 -6.94 19.21 41.74
C PRO A 627 -6.83 17.75 41.24
N LEU A 628 -5.82 17.39 40.45
CA LEU A 628 -5.63 16.00 40.00
C LEU A 628 -5.29 15.07 41.16
N TRP A 629 -4.37 15.47 42.04
CA TRP A 629 -3.93 14.67 43.20
C TRP A 629 -5.04 14.41 44.20
N THR A 630 -5.81 15.44 44.54
CA THR A 630 -6.99 15.28 45.41
C THR A 630 -8.12 14.51 44.72
N GLY A 631 -8.24 14.61 43.40
CA GLY A 631 -9.12 13.79 42.58
C GLY A 631 -8.78 12.30 42.64
N ALA A 632 -7.53 11.93 42.37
CA ALA A 632 -7.05 10.54 42.35
C ALA A 632 -7.18 9.83 43.71
N ARG A 633 -7.07 10.55 44.83
CA ARG A 633 -7.31 9.99 46.18
C ARG A 633 -8.80 9.81 46.52
N ARG A 634 -9.70 10.58 45.90
CA ARG A 634 -11.15 10.60 46.21
C ARG A 634 -11.99 9.74 45.27
N GLN A 635 -11.57 9.58 44.03
CA GLN A 635 -12.36 8.90 42.98
C GLN A 635 -12.00 7.41 42.87
N ARG A 636 -12.89 6.61 42.26
CA ARG A 636 -12.71 5.17 42.02
C ARG A 636 -13.30 4.77 40.66
N GLY A 637 -12.94 3.57 40.18
CA GLY A 637 -13.40 3.04 38.88
C GLY A 637 -12.92 3.89 37.69
N LYS A 638 -13.72 3.97 36.63
CA LYS A 638 -13.32 4.63 35.36
C LYS A 638 -12.91 6.10 35.51
N ASN A 639 -13.48 6.83 36.47
CA ASN A 639 -13.04 8.20 36.74
C ASN A 639 -11.60 8.23 37.29
N LEU A 640 -11.25 7.30 38.19
CA LEU A 640 -9.88 7.16 38.70
C LEU A 640 -8.91 6.80 37.57
N ALA A 641 -9.30 5.93 36.64
CA ALA A 641 -8.48 5.61 35.46
C ALA A 641 -8.18 6.87 34.61
N CYS A 642 -9.16 7.77 34.41
CA CYS A 642 -8.93 9.03 33.69
C CYS A 642 -7.92 9.93 34.42
N PHE A 643 -8.03 10.06 35.75
CA PHE A 643 -7.13 10.86 36.57
C PHE A 643 -5.72 10.26 36.67
N LEU A 644 -5.60 8.93 36.82
CA LEU A 644 -4.31 8.22 36.78
C LEU A 644 -3.64 8.36 35.42
N LYS A 645 -4.38 8.29 34.30
CA LYS A 645 -3.82 8.58 32.97
C LYS A 645 -3.26 10.01 32.91
N ALA A 646 -4.03 11.02 33.33
CA ALA A 646 -3.56 12.41 33.34
C ALA A 646 -2.24 12.58 34.13
N ILE A 647 -2.18 12.02 35.34
CA ILE A 647 -1.01 12.09 36.20
C ILE A 647 0.19 11.36 35.58
N GLY A 648 0.01 10.15 35.03
CA GLY A 648 1.08 9.38 34.39
C GLY A 648 1.73 10.08 33.20
N TYR A 649 0.98 10.89 32.45
CA TYR A 649 1.53 11.72 31.38
C TYR A 649 2.18 13.03 31.87
N ILE A 650 1.85 13.53 33.07
CA ILE A 650 2.47 14.75 33.63
C ILE A 650 3.77 14.42 34.39
N VAL A 651 3.86 13.25 35.03
CA VAL A 651 5.04 12.84 35.82
C VAL A 651 6.37 12.88 35.05
N PRO A 652 6.46 12.48 33.75
CA PRO A 652 7.67 12.62 32.96
C PRO A 652 8.10 14.05 32.60
N LEU A 653 7.27 15.07 32.86
CA LEU A 653 7.60 16.49 32.68
C LEU A 653 8.12 17.13 33.98
N MET A 654 8.09 16.41 35.11
CA MET A 654 8.49 16.92 36.43
C MET A 654 9.98 16.76 36.69
N ASP A 655 10.56 17.71 37.43
CA ASP A 655 11.92 17.61 37.96
C ASP A 655 12.11 16.38 38.87
N GLU A 656 13.37 15.95 39.06
CA GLU A 656 13.70 14.71 39.77
C GLU A 656 13.07 14.63 41.18
N GLU A 657 13.17 15.70 41.98
CA GLU A 657 12.64 15.75 43.35
C GLU A 657 11.11 15.59 43.40
N TYR A 658 10.39 16.33 42.54
CA TYR A 658 8.94 16.25 42.43
C TYR A 658 8.48 14.91 41.86
N SER A 659 9.12 14.43 40.80
CA SER A 659 8.79 13.15 40.15
C SER A 659 8.89 11.97 41.13
N ASN A 660 9.90 11.94 42.00
CA ASN A 660 10.06 10.93 43.04
C ASN A 660 8.94 11.02 44.11
N TYR A 661 8.77 12.21 44.72
CA TYR A 661 7.74 12.44 45.75
C TYR A 661 6.33 12.07 45.26
N TYR A 662 5.99 12.46 44.03
CA TYR A 662 4.71 12.16 43.43
C TYR A 662 4.58 10.69 43.00
N THR A 663 5.60 10.08 42.40
CA THR A 663 5.56 8.68 41.98
C THR A 663 5.37 7.73 43.16
N GLY A 664 6.05 7.95 44.29
CA GLY A 664 5.85 7.14 45.49
C GLY A 664 4.38 7.11 45.96
N GLN A 665 3.65 8.23 45.82
CA GLN A 665 2.23 8.32 46.18
C GLN A 665 1.27 7.79 45.11
N ILE A 666 1.64 7.82 43.83
CA ILE A 666 0.89 7.11 42.77
C ILE A 666 1.01 5.60 42.99
N MET A 667 2.24 5.12 43.27
CA MET A 667 2.55 3.71 43.15
C MET A 667 1.74 2.86 44.13
N GLU A 668 1.48 3.34 45.35
CA GLU A 668 0.54 2.70 46.30
C GLU A 668 -0.88 2.52 45.74
N ILE A 669 -1.36 3.50 44.96
CA ILE A 669 -2.68 3.44 44.30
C ILE A 669 -2.62 2.48 43.11
N VAL A 670 -1.57 2.57 42.29
CA VAL A 670 -1.36 1.75 41.09
C VAL A 670 -1.22 0.27 41.44
N ILE A 671 -0.43 -0.07 42.46
CA ILE A 671 -0.30 -1.40 43.07
C ILE A 671 -1.66 -1.96 43.48
N ARG A 672 -2.48 -1.17 44.18
CA ARG A 672 -3.83 -1.61 44.60
C ARG A 672 -4.72 -1.92 43.40
N GLU A 673 -4.63 -1.14 42.31
CA GLU A 673 -5.42 -1.35 41.10
C GLU A 673 -4.82 -2.42 40.14
N PHE A 674 -3.63 -2.99 40.41
CA PHE A 674 -3.08 -4.15 39.67
C PHE A 674 -4.02 -5.38 39.73
N GLN A 675 -4.88 -5.47 40.75
CA GLN A 675 -5.85 -6.55 40.91
C GLN A 675 -7.22 -6.23 40.26
N SER A 676 -7.35 -5.08 39.59
CA SER A 676 -8.62 -4.65 39.00
C SER A 676 -9.06 -5.56 37.84
N PRO A 677 -10.34 -5.97 37.79
CA PRO A 677 -10.88 -6.73 36.66
C PRO A 677 -11.18 -5.87 35.43
N ASP A 678 -11.16 -4.53 35.54
CA ASP A 678 -11.47 -3.61 34.44
C ASP A 678 -10.27 -3.46 33.48
N GLU A 679 -10.45 -3.88 32.22
CA GLU A 679 -9.42 -3.78 31.17
C GLU A 679 -9.05 -2.32 30.85
N GLU A 680 -9.96 -1.34 31.02
CA GLU A 680 -9.60 0.07 30.87
C GLU A 680 -8.67 0.54 31.99
N MET A 681 -8.89 0.06 33.23
CA MET A 681 -8.01 0.35 34.35
C MET A 681 -6.63 -0.27 34.13
N LYS A 682 -6.54 -1.55 33.73
CA LYS A 682 -5.26 -2.22 33.43
C LYS A 682 -4.46 -1.49 32.37
N LYS A 683 -5.11 -1.05 31.28
CA LYS A 683 -4.44 -0.34 30.16
C LYS A 683 -3.87 1.02 30.61
N VAL A 684 -4.59 1.76 31.46
CA VAL A 684 -4.05 2.97 32.11
C VAL A 684 -2.89 2.62 33.04
N VAL A 685 -3.09 1.66 33.94
CA VAL A 685 -2.15 1.26 34.99
C VAL A 685 -0.81 0.78 34.40
N LEU A 686 -0.84 -0.05 33.36
CA LEU A 686 0.37 -0.45 32.61
C LEU A 686 1.11 0.78 32.04
N LYS A 687 0.37 1.70 31.39
CA LYS A 687 0.99 2.89 30.81
C LYS A 687 1.59 3.83 31.86
N VAL A 688 0.92 3.99 33.00
CA VAL A 688 1.44 4.74 34.16
C VAL A 688 2.71 4.10 34.73
N VAL A 689 2.79 2.77 34.80
CA VAL A 689 4.02 2.06 35.24
C VAL A 689 5.18 2.31 34.27
N SER A 690 4.96 2.17 32.96
CA SER A 690 5.94 2.51 31.88
C SER A 690 6.44 3.96 32.00
N GLN A 691 5.53 4.91 32.24
CA GLN A 691 5.86 6.33 32.37
C GLN A 691 6.65 6.61 33.66
N CYS A 692 6.23 6.04 34.80
CA CYS A 692 6.93 6.19 36.07
C CYS A 692 8.34 5.59 36.01
N SER A 693 8.51 4.40 35.44
CA SER A 693 9.84 3.79 35.29
C SER A 693 10.73 4.54 34.30
N GLY A 694 10.18 5.31 33.35
CA GLY A 694 10.97 6.21 32.51
C GLY A 694 11.71 7.31 33.30
N THR A 695 11.07 7.86 34.35
CA THR A 695 11.55 9.05 35.07
C THR A 695 12.90 8.87 35.78
N ILE A 696 13.61 9.98 36.00
CA ILE A 696 14.93 10.00 36.65
C ILE A 696 14.79 9.68 38.14
N GLY A 697 13.81 10.26 38.83
CA GLY A 697 13.64 10.14 40.29
C GLY A 697 13.25 8.75 40.81
N VAL A 698 12.95 7.79 39.92
CA VAL A 698 12.61 6.40 40.29
C VAL A 698 13.85 5.51 40.24
N THR A 699 14.32 5.09 41.41
CA THR A 699 15.49 4.20 41.51
C THR A 699 15.16 2.76 41.07
N GLY A 700 16.12 2.10 40.43
CA GLY A 700 15.99 0.68 40.04
C GLY A 700 15.81 -0.27 41.23
N VAL A 701 16.31 0.09 42.42
CA VAL A 701 16.11 -0.68 43.66
C VAL A 701 14.63 -0.70 44.05
N TYR A 702 13.98 0.48 44.08
CA TYR A 702 12.56 0.61 44.39
C TYR A 702 11.68 -0.24 43.45
N LEU A 703 11.96 -0.23 42.14
CA LEU A 703 11.22 -1.05 41.17
C LEU A 703 11.36 -2.55 41.46
N ARG A 704 12.55 -3.04 41.80
CA ARG A 704 12.76 -4.48 42.11
C ARG A 704 12.01 -4.91 43.37
N ASP A 705 12.06 -4.09 44.41
CA ASP A 705 11.54 -4.43 45.73
C ASP A 705 10.01 -4.27 45.84
N SER A 706 9.41 -3.25 45.20
CA SER A 706 7.98 -2.94 45.36
C SER A 706 7.11 -3.18 44.12
N VAL A 707 7.64 -3.02 42.89
CA VAL A 707 6.80 -3.07 41.67
C VAL A 707 6.91 -4.40 40.95
N ASN A 708 8.14 -4.87 40.67
CA ASN A 708 8.38 -6.02 39.80
C ASN A 708 7.70 -7.31 40.30
N ALA A 709 7.73 -7.56 41.61
CA ALA A 709 7.12 -8.77 42.20
C ALA A 709 5.61 -8.89 41.93
N GLU A 710 4.87 -7.79 42.02
CA GLU A 710 3.42 -7.79 41.80
C GLU A 710 3.07 -7.63 40.32
N PHE A 711 3.87 -6.88 39.55
CA PHE A 711 3.73 -6.76 38.10
C PHE A 711 3.79 -8.12 37.39
N PHE A 712 4.84 -8.91 37.64
CA PHE A 712 4.96 -10.25 37.06
C PHE A 712 3.91 -11.23 37.59
N ARG A 713 3.40 -11.04 38.81
CA ARG A 713 2.32 -11.89 39.35
C ARG A 713 0.97 -11.64 38.68
N ASN A 714 0.67 -10.40 38.30
CA ASN A 714 -0.67 -10.00 37.85
C ASN A 714 -0.81 -9.86 36.33
N PHE A 715 0.23 -9.38 35.63
CA PHE A 715 0.17 -9.11 34.18
C PHE A 715 0.78 -10.22 33.32
N TRP A 716 1.74 -10.98 33.84
CA TRP A 716 2.33 -12.13 33.13
C TRP A 716 1.49 -13.39 33.37
N VAL A 717 0.35 -13.46 32.66
CA VAL A 717 -0.63 -14.55 32.74
C VAL A 717 -1.04 -14.93 31.32
N ARG A 718 -1.19 -16.24 31.01
CA ARG A 718 -1.57 -16.78 29.69
C ARG A 718 -2.74 -16.03 28.99
N ARG A 719 -3.71 -15.49 29.74
CA ARG A 719 -4.83 -14.67 29.22
C ARG A 719 -4.37 -13.36 28.55
N MET A 720 -3.36 -12.68 29.10
CA MET A 720 -2.90 -11.38 28.60
C MET A 720 -2.22 -11.48 27.23
N ALA A 721 -1.67 -12.67 26.89
CA ALA A 721 -1.09 -12.94 25.59
C ALA A 721 -2.12 -13.15 24.46
N LEU A 722 -3.42 -13.27 24.78
CA LEU A 722 -4.49 -13.49 23.79
C LEU A 722 -5.14 -12.20 23.27
N ASP A 723 -5.14 -11.10 24.05
CA ASP A 723 -5.57 -9.76 23.57
C ASP A 723 -4.35 -9.02 23.02
N LYS A 724 -4.27 -8.86 21.69
CA LYS A 724 -3.19 -8.12 20.99
C LYS A 724 -2.89 -6.74 21.60
N ARG A 725 -3.91 -6.02 22.10
CA ARG A 725 -3.74 -4.68 22.70
C ARG A 725 -3.09 -4.76 24.08
N ASN A 726 -3.46 -5.75 24.88
CA ASN A 726 -2.85 -6.00 26.19
C ASN A 726 -1.44 -6.60 26.06
N TYR A 727 -1.26 -7.57 25.15
CA TYR A 727 0.01 -8.17 24.77
C TYR A 727 1.09 -7.12 24.55
N ARG A 728 0.86 -6.16 23.63
CA ARG A 728 1.85 -5.11 23.35
C ARG A 728 2.12 -4.21 24.55
N LEU A 729 1.09 -3.79 25.28
CA LEU A 729 1.25 -2.93 26.46
C LEU A 729 2.05 -3.62 27.58
N VAL A 730 1.87 -4.92 27.80
CA VAL A 730 2.67 -5.69 28.77
C VAL A 730 4.12 -5.82 28.32
N ILE A 731 4.37 -6.11 27.04
CA ILE A 731 5.74 -6.19 26.47
C ILE A 731 6.45 -4.84 26.62
N ASP A 732 5.88 -3.77 26.06
CA ASP A 732 6.50 -2.45 26.02
C ASP A 732 6.72 -1.91 27.47
N THR A 733 5.81 -2.18 28.41
CA THR A 733 6.00 -1.87 29.85
C THR A 733 7.10 -2.72 30.50
N THR A 734 7.22 -4.00 30.14
CA THR A 734 8.29 -4.89 30.68
C THR A 734 9.67 -4.45 30.18
N VAL A 735 9.76 -3.96 28.95
CA VAL A 735 10.97 -3.35 28.38
C VAL A 735 11.34 -2.05 29.10
N ASP A 736 10.37 -1.17 29.38
CA ASP A 736 10.62 0.06 30.15
C ASP A 736 11.03 -0.21 31.61
N LEU A 737 10.55 -1.30 32.22
CA LEU A 737 11.01 -1.76 33.54
C LEU A 737 12.44 -2.33 33.49
N ALA A 738 12.80 -3.06 32.43
CA ALA A 738 14.14 -3.63 32.26
C ALA A 738 15.22 -2.53 32.17
N LYS A 739 14.95 -1.43 31.46
CA LYS A 739 15.85 -0.26 31.33
C LYS A 739 16.34 0.34 32.65
N LYS A 740 15.61 0.15 33.76
CA LYS A 740 15.99 0.63 35.11
C LYS A 740 16.31 -0.48 36.11
N SER A 741 15.70 -1.66 35.98
CA SER A 741 15.86 -2.75 36.97
C SER A 741 16.91 -3.80 36.62
N GLY A 742 17.45 -3.78 35.39
CA GLY A 742 18.51 -4.67 34.90
C GLY A 742 17.98 -5.81 34.01
N VAL A 743 18.85 -6.36 33.16
CA VAL A 743 18.50 -7.44 32.24
C VAL A 743 18.32 -8.74 33.03
N SER A 744 19.25 -9.05 33.94
CA SER A 744 19.28 -10.29 34.72
C SER A 744 17.99 -10.50 35.52
N GLU A 745 17.48 -9.45 36.15
CA GLU A 745 16.28 -9.50 36.99
C GLU A 745 14.99 -9.77 36.19
N VAL A 746 14.84 -9.10 35.04
CA VAL A 746 13.64 -9.28 34.19
C VAL A 746 13.72 -10.58 33.40
N VAL A 747 14.83 -10.81 32.69
CA VAL A 747 15.05 -12.00 31.86
C VAL A 747 15.08 -13.26 32.73
N GLY A 748 15.71 -13.21 33.91
CA GLY A 748 15.75 -14.32 34.87
C GLY A 748 14.37 -14.83 35.31
N ARG A 749 13.40 -13.90 35.45
CA ARG A 749 11.99 -14.19 35.77
C ARG A 749 11.21 -14.73 34.56
N ILE A 750 11.36 -14.14 33.37
CA ILE A 750 10.53 -14.50 32.20
C ILE A 750 11.06 -15.69 31.37
N VAL A 751 12.36 -16.02 31.41
CA VAL A 751 12.94 -17.10 30.57
C VAL A 751 12.24 -18.46 30.73
N GLY A 752 11.68 -18.77 31.90
CA GLY A 752 10.89 -19.99 32.09
C GLY A 752 9.63 -20.07 31.23
N ASN A 753 9.03 -18.93 30.87
CA ASN A 753 7.81 -18.84 30.06
C ASN A 753 8.03 -19.21 28.59
N MET A 754 9.29 -19.24 28.10
CA MET A 754 9.60 -19.75 26.76
C MET A 754 9.35 -21.26 26.61
N LYS A 755 9.17 -21.98 27.73
CA LYS A 755 8.82 -23.41 27.78
C LYS A 755 7.40 -23.67 28.28
N ASP A 756 6.52 -22.66 28.26
CA ASP A 756 5.09 -22.86 28.49
C ASP A 756 4.44 -23.52 27.27
N GLU A 757 3.45 -24.38 27.50
CA GLU A 757 2.67 -25.09 26.48
C GLU A 757 2.00 -24.12 25.48
N THR A 758 1.68 -22.90 25.91
CA THR A 758 0.91 -21.91 25.17
C THR A 758 1.79 -21.11 24.21
N GLU A 759 1.70 -21.36 22.91
CA GLU A 759 2.52 -20.71 21.88
C GLU A 759 2.44 -19.17 21.92
N ALA A 760 1.26 -18.58 22.09
CA ALA A 760 1.11 -17.13 22.24
C ALA A 760 1.88 -16.54 23.44
N TYR A 761 2.04 -17.33 24.52
CA TYR A 761 2.78 -16.93 25.72
C TYR A 761 4.30 -17.14 25.54
N ARG A 762 4.73 -18.19 24.82
CA ARG A 762 6.12 -18.31 24.33
C ARG A 762 6.48 -17.10 23.47
N LYS A 763 5.64 -16.76 22.49
CA LYS A 763 5.82 -15.60 21.59
C LYS A 763 5.93 -14.27 22.35
N MET A 764 5.03 -14.01 23.30
CA MET A 764 5.08 -12.81 24.16
C MET A 764 6.40 -12.72 24.94
N THR A 765 6.92 -13.86 25.38
CA THR A 765 8.20 -13.96 26.09
C THR A 765 9.38 -13.67 25.17
N VAL A 766 9.41 -14.28 23.97
CA VAL A 766 10.51 -14.07 23.02
C VAL A 766 10.54 -12.63 22.50
N GLU A 767 9.41 -12.01 22.16
CA GLU A 767 9.36 -10.59 21.75
C GLU A 767 9.85 -9.66 22.86
N THR A 768 9.54 -9.98 24.13
CA THR A 768 10.06 -9.22 25.28
C THR A 768 11.57 -9.38 25.42
N ILE A 769 12.10 -10.59 25.27
CA ILE A 769 13.54 -10.86 25.37
C ILE A 769 14.31 -10.19 24.22
N ASP A 770 13.79 -10.26 23.00
CA ASP A 770 14.32 -9.58 21.82
C ASP A 770 14.43 -8.05 22.03
N LYS A 771 13.33 -7.41 22.43
CA LYS A 771 13.30 -5.97 22.74
C LYS A 771 14.17 -5.56 23.93
N ILE A 772 14.38 -6.44 24.91
CA ILE A 772 15.28 -6.16 26.05
C ILE A 772 16.75 -6.25 25.60
N ILE A 773 17.13 -7.32 24.91
CA ILE A 773 18.52 -7.59 24.52
C ILE A 773 19.00 -6.64 23.42
N SER A 774 18.14 -6.28 22.46
CA SER A 774 18.47 -5.27 21.44
C SER A 774 18.72 -3.86 22.00
N ILE A 775 18.21 -3.54 23.20
CA ILE A 775 18.39 -2.23 23.86
C ILE A 775 19.53 -2.26 24.90
N LEU A 776 19.69 -3.37 25.63
CA LEU A 776 20.57 -3.44 26.83
C LEU A 776 21.73 -4.44 26.69
N GLY A 777 21.75 -5.26 25.65
CA GLY A 777 22.75 -6.32 25.46
C GLY A 777 22.65 -7.45 26.49
N VAL A 778 23.72 -8.25 26.57
CA VAL A 778 23.79 -9.51 27.35
C VAL A 778 24.92 -9.47 28.41
N HIS A 779 25.45 -8.27 28.72
CA HIS A 779 26.57 -8.09 29.65
C HIS A 779 26.23 -8.44 31.11
N ASP A 780 24.97 -8.26 31.51
CA ASP A 780 24.43 -8.52 32.87
C ASP A 780 23.95 -9.98 33.05
N VAL A 781 24.11 -10.83 32.02
CA VAL A 781 23.57 -12.21 32.00
C VAL A 781 24.66 -13.22 32.36
N ASP A 782 24.45 -13.91 33.49
CA ASP A 782 25.31 -14.99 33.97
C ASP A 782 25.18 -16.28 33.13
N THR A 783 26.18 -17.16 33.23
CA THR A 783 26.25 -18.40 32.43
C THR A 783 25.03 -19.31 32.61
N ARG A 784 24.40 -19.34 33.79
CA ARG A 784 23.21 -20.19 34.01
C ARG A 784 21.96 -19.57 33.42
N LEU A 785 21.86 -18.23 33.39
CA LEU A 785 20.79 -17.57 32.66
C LEU A 785 20.98 -17.70 31.15
N GLU A 786 22.21 -17.58 30.64
CA GLU A 786 22.59 -17.87 29.25
C GLU A 786 22.18 -19.28 28.80
N GLU A 787 22.58 -20.33 29.55
CA GLU A 787 22.18 -21.71 29.29
C GLU A 787 20.65 -21.84 29.17
N ARG A 788 19.91 -21.34 30.16
CA ARG A 788 18.43 -21.36 30.18
C ARG A 788 17.80 -20.59 29.04
N LEU A 789 18.46 -19.53 28.57
CA LEU A 789 17.97 -18.64 27.52
C LEU A 789 18.14 -19.30 26.15
N ILE A 790 19.33 -19.85 25.84
CA ILE A 790 19.55 -20.67 24.63
C ILE A 790 18.61 -21.89 24.61
N ASP A 791 18.51 -22.61 25.72
CA ASP A 791 17.64 -23.79 25.88
C ASP A 791 16.14 -23.45 25.71
N GLY A 792 15.68 -22.32 26.28
CA GLY A 792 14.30 -21.85 26.10
C GLY A 792 14.00 -21.33 24.69
N VAL A 793 14.95 -20.64 24.05
CA VAL A 793 14.84 -20.16 22.66
C VAL A 793 14.84 -21.31 21.67
N LEU A 794 15.66 -22.35 21.89
CA LEU A 794 15.65 -23.58 21.08
C LEU A 794 14.30 -24.30 21.14
N VAL A 795 13.71 -24.47 22.33
CA VAL A 795 12.37 -25.06 22.48
C VAL A 795 11.30 -24.18 21.82
N ALA A 796 11.34 -22.86 22.05
CA ALA A 796 10.41 -21.92 21.42
C ALA A 796 10.55 -21.82 19.88
N PHE A 797 11.67 -22.24 19.30
CA PHE A 797 11.87 -22.40 17.86
C PHE A 797 11.39 -23.76 17.35
N GLN A 798 11.62 -24.85 18.10
CA GLN A 798 11.19 -26.19 17.73
C GLN A 798 9.66 -26.38 17.78
N GLU A 799 9.01 -25.89 18.84
CA GLU A 799 7.58 -26.11 19.11
C GLU A 799 6.65 -25.10 18.43
N GLN A 800 7.02 -24.54 17.28
CA GLN A 800 6.15 -23.61 16.54
C GLN A 800 5.10 -24.35 15.72
N SER A 801 3.85 -23.86 15.78
CA SER A 801 2.75 -24.23 14.90
C SER A 801 2.29 -23.07 14.02
N ILE A 802 2.52 -21.81 14.44
CA ILE A 802 2.27 -20.59 13.67
C ILE A 802 3.60 -19.88 13.43
N GLU A 803 3.88 -19.55 12.17
CA GLU A 803 5.22 -19.15 11.75
C GLU A 803 5.41 -17.62 11.77
N ASP A 804 5.67 -17.10 12.98
CA ASP A 804 5.95 -15.69 13.23
C ASP A 804 7.46 -15.35 13.10
N PRO A 805 7.84 -14.35 12.27
CA PRO A 805 9.23 -13.87 12.17
C PRO A 805 9.86 -13.46 13.51
N ILE A 806 9.04 -12.96 14.44
CA ILE A 806 9.41 -12.48 15.77
C ILE A 806 10.28 -13.47 16.56
N VAL A 807 10.08 -14.79 16.40
CA VAL A 807 10.91 -15.78 17.11
C VAL A 807 12.25 -16.00 16.40
N ILE A 808 12.33 -15.83 15.09
CA ILE A 808 13.57 -15.82 14.30
C ILE A 808 14.36 -14.53 14.56
N ASP A 809 13.65 -13.41 14.77
CA ASP A 809 14.22 -12.13 15.21
C ASP A 809 14.85 -12.32 16.59
N GLY A 810 14.08 -12.75 17.59
CA GLY A 810 14.59 -13.01 18.95
C GLY A 810 15.71 -14.04 19.02
N PHE A 811 15.66 -15.13 18.25
CA PHE A 811 16.76 -16.10 18.18
C PHE A 811 18.04 -15.45 17.63
N ALA A 812 17.93 -14.72 16.52
CA ALA A 812 19.07 -14.05 15.91
C ALA A 812 19.63 -12.94 16.81
N THR A 813 18.80 -12.12 17.44
CA THR A 813 19.21 -11.08 18.41
C THR A 813 19.97 -11.69 19.58
N VAL A 814 19.48 -12.78 20.16
CA VAL A 814 20.15 -13.52 21.23
C VAL A 814 21.54 -14.02 20.82
N VAL A 815 21.64 -14.70 19.67
CA VAL A 815 22.91 -15.24 19.17
C VAL A 815 23.89 -14.12 18.80
N ASN A 816 23.41 -13.06 18.17
CA ASN A 816 24.21 -11.90 17.78
C ASN A 816 24.76 -11.12 18.99
N ALA A 817 23.98 -11.02 20.08
CA ALA A 817 24.36 -10.30 21.29
C ALA A 817 25.15 -11.15 22.30
N LEU A 818 25.08 -12.49 22.21
CA LEU A 818 26.00 -13.41 22.91
C LEU A 818 27.35 -13.53 22.18
N GLY A 819 27.36 -13.43 20.86
CA GLY A 819 28.58 -13.44 20.04
C GLY A 819 29.42 -14.70 20.26
N GLU A 820 30.70 -14.50 20.59
CA GLU A 820 31.68 -15.58 20.86
C GLU A 820 31.23 -16.56 21.95
N ARG A 821 30.45 -16.12 22.95
CA ARG A 821 29.90 -17.01 23.99
C ARG A 821 29.05 -18.14 23.40
N THR A 822 28.43 -17.90 22.24
CA THR A 822 27.59 -18.87 21.55
C THR A 822 28.35 -20.11 21.06
N LYS A 823 29.69 -20.07 20.94
CA LYS A 823 30.51 -21.14 20.32
C LYS A 823 30.19 -22.55 20.83
N THR A 824 29.99 -22.71 22.15
CA THR A 824 29.64 -24.01 22.77
C THR A 824 28.30 -24.57 22.30
N TYR A 825 27.34 -23.70 21.95
CA TYR A 825 25.98 -24.07 21.55
C TYR A 825 25.81 -24.18 20.02
N LEU A 826 26.72 -23.61 19.22
CA LEU A 826 26.63 -23.62 17.76
C LEU A 826 26.43 -25.02 17.14
N PRO A 827 27.09 -26.11 17.58
CA PRO A 827 26.83 -27.45 17.02
C PRO A 827 25.38 -27.91 17.21
N GLN A 828 24.80 -27.67 18.40
CA GLN A 828 23.41 -28.01 18.69
C GLN A 828 22.44 -27.16 17.86
N ILE A 829 22.72 -25.86 17.70
CA ILE A 829 21.93 -24.96 16.86
C ILE A 829 21.94 -25.43 15.41
N VAL A 830 23.11 -25.80 14.87
CA VAL A 830 23.27 -26.29 13.49
C VAL A 830 22.51 -27.61 13.26
N GLU A 831 22.54 -28.56 14.20
CA GLU A 831 21.78 -29.81 14.06
C GLU A 831 20.26 -29.59 14.09
N VAL A 832 19.77 -28.69 14.96
CA VAL A 832 18.35 -28.31 15.00
C VAL A 832 17.93 -27.59 13.71
N VAL A 833 18.78 -26.70 13.18
CA VAL A 833 18.54 -26.00 11.91
C VAL A 833 18.50 -26.97 10.73
N LEU A 834 19.43 -27.92 10.64
CA LEU A 834 19.42 -28.96 9.61
C LEU A 834 18.18 -29.86 9.72
N ALA A 835 17.76 -30.23 10.94
CA ALA A 835 16.52 -30.99 11.15
C ALA A 835 15.27 -30.21 10.70
N ARG A 836 15.22 -28.88 10.93
CA ARG A 836 14.13 -28.01 10.45
C ARG A 836 14.18 -27.82 8.93
N LEU A 837 15.37 -27.75 8.32
CA LEU A 837 15.54 -27.69 6.85
C LEU A 837 15.07 -28.96 6.13
N ASN A 838 15.01 -30.10 6.83
CA ASN A 838 14.52 -31.37 6.31
C ASN A 838 13.01 -31.60 6.55
N ASN A 839 12.27 -30.62 7.10
CA ASN A 839 10.85 -30.78 7.45
C ASN A 839 9.94 -30.75 6.21
N ARG A 840 8.80 -31.48 6.25
CA ARG A 840 7.78 -31.49 5.18
C ARG A 840 7.14 -30.11 4.97
N SER A 841 7.05 -29.27 6.01
CA SER A 841 6.53 -27.91 5.87
C SER A 841 7.51 -27.02 5.11
N ALA A 842 7.08 -26.42 3.99
CA ALA A 842 7.89 -25.50 3.20
C ALA A 842 8.28 -24.25 4.01
N THR A 843 7.34 -23.68 4.76
CA THR A 843 7.54 -22.47 5.56
C THR A 843 8.59 -22.67 6.66
N VAL A 844 8.57 -23.81 7.37
CA VAL A 844 9.61 -24.15 8.36
C VAL A 844 11.02 -24.22 7.72
N ARG A 845 11.12 -24.69 6.48
CA ARG A 845 12.39 -24.72 5.73
C ARG A 845 12.86 -23.32 5.34
N GLN A 846 11.93 -22.41 5.03
CA GLN A 846 12.24 -20.99 4.90
C GLN A 846 12.76 -20.41 6.21
N GLN A 847 12.12 -20.68 7.36
CA GLN A 847 12.60 -20.18 8.66
C GLN A 847 14.03 -20.63 8.96
N ALA A 848 14.35 -21.90 8.68
CA ALA A 848 15.70 -22.46 8.87
C ALA A 848 16.74 -21.71 8.02
N ALA A 849 16.44 -21.46 6.74
CA ALA A 849 17.31 -20.70 5.84
C ALA A 849 17.44 -19.22 6.26
N ASP A 850 16.33 -18.56 6.60
CA ASP A 850 16.34 -17.16 7.09
C ASP A 850 17.18 -17.04 8.39
N LEU A 851 17.10 -18.01 9.30
CA LEU A 851 17.92 -18.06 10.52
C LEU A 851 19.42 -18.25 10.21
N ILE A 852 19.78 -19.14 9.29
CA ILE A 852 21.18 -19.30 8.83
C ILE A 852 21.73 -17.97 8.31
N SER A 853 20.95 -17.26 7.47
CA SER A 853 21.38 -16.01 6.85
C SER A 853 21.77 -14.91 7.87
N ARG A 854 21.20 -14.98 9.08
CA ARG A 854 21.42 -14.06 10.20
C ARG A 854 22.58 -14.51 11.10
N ILE A 855 22.64 -15.80 11.44
CA ILE A 855 23.64 -16.38 12.36
C ILE A 855 25.03 -16.53 11.71
N THR A 856 25.11 -16.58 10.37
CA THR A 856 26.36 -16.79 9.61
C THR A 856 27.53 -15.92 10.07
N PHE A 857 27.31 -14.64 10.40
CA PHE A 857 28.37 -13.72 10.85
C PHE A 857 28.91 -14.06 12.26
N VAL A 858 28.07 -14.60 13.15
CA VAL A 858 28.51 -15.07 14.47
C VAL A 858 29.30 -16.37 14.35
N MET A 859 28.90 -17.27 13.46
CA MET A 859 29.67 -18.51 13.21
C MET A 859 31.09 -18.23 12.72
N GLN A 860 31.29 -17.18 11.92
CA GLN A 860 32.62 -16.70 11.54
C GLN A 860 33.40 -16.14 12.74
N LYS A 861 32.79 -15.29 13.56
CA LYS A 861 33.44 -14.78 14.79
C LYS A 861 33.81 -15.89 15.79
N CYS A 862 33.15 -17.03 15.70
CA CYS A 862 33.45 -18.22 16.50
C CYS A 862 34.48 -19.15 15.83
N ASP A 863 35.07 -18.84 14.67
CA ASP A 863 35.98 -19.70 13.90
C ASP A 863 35.39 -21.10 13.53
N GLU A 864 34.06 -21.20 13.35
CA GLU A 864 33.37 -22.48 13.06
C GLU A 864 33.12 -22.72 11.54
N ASP A 865 34.14 -22.43 10.72
CA ASP A 865 34.10 -22.64 9.25
C ASP A 865 33.63 -24.05 8.81
N PRO A 866 34.00 -25.17 9.48
CA PRO A 866 33.51 -26.49 9.09
C PRO A 866 31.98 -26.62 9.15
N GLN A 867 31.32 -25.92 10.08
CA GLN A 867 29.85 -25.91 10.18
C GLN A 867 29.23 -25.01 9.10
N LEU A 868 29.88 -23.89 8.75
CA LEU A 868 29.46 -23.04 7.62
C LEU A 868 29.56 -23.78 6.28
N VAL A 869 30.61 -24.57 6.07
CA VAL A 869 30.74 -25.44 4.88
C VAL A 869 29.66 -26.52 4.88
N ARG A 870 29.38 -27.18 6.02
CA ARG A 870 28.29 -28.17 6.13
C ARG A 870 26.92 -27.57 5.79
N LEU A 871 26.63 -26.36 6.25
CA LEU A 871 25.40 -25.62 5.89
C LEU A 871 25.38 -25.24 4.41
N GLY A 872 26.51 -24.79 3.84
CA GLY A 872 26.63 -24.44 2.43
C GLY A 872 26.37 -25.61 1.48
N GLN A 873 26.87 -26.80 1.83
CA GLN A 873 26.59 -28.04 1.10
C GLN A 873 25.10 -28.41 1.13
N ALA A 874 24.48 -28.44 2.32
CA ALA A 874 23.06 -28.74 2.46
C ALA A 874 22.17 -27.75 1.66
N LEU A 875 22.43 -26.44 1.78
CA LEU A 875 21.67 -25.41 1.06
C LEU A 875 21.83 -25.51 -0.47
N TYR A 876 22.97 -26.02 -0.98
CA TYR A 876 23.17 -26.27 -2.41
C TYR A 876 22.38 -27.48 -2.93
N GLU A 877 22.16 -28.51 -2.11
CA GLU A 877 21.31 -29.64 -2.50
C GLU A 877 19.86 -29.17 -2.71
N TYR A 878 19.34 -28.34 -1.79
CA TYR A 878 18.02 -27.69 -1.86
C TYR A 878 17.89 -26.55 -2.91
N LEU A 879 18.88 -26.32 -3.77
CA LEU A 879 18.78 -25.33 -4.86
C LEU A 879 17.80 -25.73 -5.98
N GLY A 880 17.14 -26.89 -5.87
CA GLY A 880 16.02 -27.33 -6.71
C GLY A 880 14.64 -27.19 -6.07
N GLU A 881 14.51 -26.42 -4.99
CA GLU A 881 13.26 -26.27 -4.23
C GLU A 881 12.09 -25.69 -5.07
N GLU A 882 10.93 -26.35 -5.01
CA GLU A 882 9.73 -25.96 -5.77
C GLU A 882 9.10 -24.66 -5.25
N TYR A 883 9.12 -24.44 -3.93
CA TYR A 883 8.51 -23.29 -3.29
C TYR A 883 9.44 -22.05 -3.41
N PRO A 884 9.04 -21.00 -4.15
CA PRO A 884 9.96 -19.91 -4.50
C PRO A 884 10.23 -18.95 -3.32
N GLU A 885 9.41 -18.96 -2.28
CA GLU A 885 9.70 -18.22 -1.04
C GLU A 885 10.84 -18.87 -0.25
N VAL A 886 10.85 -20.20 -0.20
CA VAL A 886 11.88 -21.04 0.43
C VAL A 886 13.17 -20.98 -0.35
N LEU A 887 13.12 -21.18 -1.67
CA LEU A 887 14.27 -21.03 -2.56
C LEU A 887 14.91 -19.63 -2.42
N GLY A 888 14.09 -18.59 -2.34
CA GLY A 888 14.55 -17.21 -2.09
C GLY A 888 15.31 -17.06 -0.77
N SER A 889 14.88 -17.74 0.31
CA SER A 889 15.60 -17.75 1.59
C SER A 889 16.88 -18.59 1.55
N ILE A 890 16.87 -19.75 0.90
CA ILE A 890 18.05 -20.61 0.68
C ILE A 890 19.15 -19.83 -0.06
N LEU A 891 18.78 -19.08 -1.12
CA LEU A 891 19.69 -18.19 -1.84
C LEU A 891 20.20 -17.03 -0.96
N GLY A 892 19.34 -16.49 -0.09
CA GLY A 892 19.73 -15.47 0.89
C GLY A 892 20.75 -15.97 1.91
N ALA A 893 20.61 -17.21 2.37
CA ALA A 893 21.54 -17.90 3.25
C ALA A 893 22.88 -18.22 2.55
N LEU A 894 22.83 -18.76 1.32
CA LEU A 894 24.03 -18.99 0.51
C LEU A 894 24.79 -17.68 0.24
N ARG A 895 24.09 -16.58 -0.07
CA ARG A 895 24.69 -15.24 -0.20
C ARG A 895 25.40 -14.80 1.07
N ALA A 896 24.84 -15.09 2.25
CA ALA A 896 25.50 -14.80 3.53
C ALA A 896 26.79 -15.63 3.67
N ILE A 897 26.71 -16.95 3.52
CA ILE A 897 27.85 -17.88 3.69
C ILE A 897 28.99 -17.56 2.71
N VAL A 898 28.68 -17.36 1.42
CA VAL A 898 29.67 -17.02 0.36
C VAL A 898 30.34 -15.66 0.61
N THR A 899 29.66 -14.73 1.30
CA THR A 899 30.26 -13.45 1.72
C THR A 899 31.28 -13.62 2.85
N VAL A 900 31.13 -14.69 3.64
CA VAL A 900 31.78 -14.87 4.94
C VAL A 900 32.94 -15.87 4.86
N VAL A 901 32.70 -17.08 4.37
CA VAL A 901 33.71 -18.17 4.26
C VAL A 901 34.81 -17.84 3.23
N GLY A 902 34.51 -16.96 2.27
CA GLY A 902 35.41 -16.65 1.16
C GLY A 902 35.41 -17.74 0.07
N LEU A 903 35.80 -17.33 -1.13
CA LEU A 903 35.45 -18.07 -2.35
C LEU A 903 36.28 -19.35 -2.60
N HIS A 904 37.46 -19.46 -1.97
CA HIS A 904 38.35 -20.61 -2.13
C HIS A 904 38.10 -21.73 -1.11
N ALA A 905 37.53 -21.40 0.06
CA ALA A 905 37.16 -22.37 1.10
C ALA A 905 35.69 -22.83 0.99
N PHE A 906 34.86 -22.10 0.23
CA PHE A 906 33.48 -22.49 -0.01
C PHE A 906 33.39 -23.79 -0.83
N GLN A 907 32.62 -24.76 -0.31
CA GLN A 907 32.32 -26.03 -0.95
C GLN A 907 30.79 -26.20 -0.96
N PRO A 908 30.16 -26.52 -2.10
CA PRO A 908 30.75 -26.90 -3.39
C PRO A 908 31.44 -25.74 -4.14
N PRO A 909 32.34 -26.05 -5.11
CA PRO A 909 33.01 -25.04 -5.90
C PRO A 909 32.06 -24.09 -6.65
N ILE A 910 32.46 -22.83 -6.77
CA ILE A 910 31.69 -21.79 -7.47
C ILE A 910 31.46 -22.14 -8.96
N LYS A 911 32.38 -22.90 -9.56
CA LYS A 911 32.26 -23.46 -10.92
C LYS A 911 31.02 -24.34 -11.11
N ASP A 912 30.55 -24.99 -10.06
CA ASP A 912 29.38 -25.86 -10.09
C ASP A 912 28.12 -25.11 -9.63
N LEU A 913 28.27 -24.17 -8.68
CA LEU A 913 27.20 -23.31 -8.18
C LEU A 913 26.64 -22.38 -9.28
N LEU A 914 27.51 -21.63 -9.96
CA LEU A 914 27.13 -20.54 -10.88
C LEU A 914 26.26 -21.06 -12.05
N PRO A 915 26.59 -22.14 -12.78
CA PRO A 915 25.73 -22.68 -13.84
C PRO A 915 24.38 -23.22 -13.35
N ARG A 916 24.23 -23.51 -12.04
CA ARG A 916 22.95 -23.89 -11.42
C ARG A 916 22.12 -22.68 -10.99
N LEU A 917 22.76 -21.52 -10.74
CA LEU A 917 22.08 -20.23 -10.54
C LEU A 917 21.56 -19.65 -11.85
N THR A 918 22.24 -19.86 -12.98
CA THR A 918 21.86 -19.27 -14.27
C THR A 918 20.39 -19.56 -14.67
N PRO A 919 19.87 -20.81 -14.62
CA PRO A 919 18.44 -21.06 -14.86
C PRO A 919 17.50 -20.41 -13.83
N ILE A 920 17.94 -20.25 -12.58
CA ILE A 920 17.14 -19.73 -11.47
C ILE A 920 16.87 -18.22 -11.64
N LEU A 921 17.73 -17.48 -12.33
CA LEU A 921 17.47 -16.09 -12.74
C LEU A 921 16.15 -15.93 -13.51
N ARG A 922 15.73 -16.95 -14.26
CA ARG A 922 14.50 -16.95 -15.06
C ARG A 922 13.23 -17.21 -14.24
N ASN A 923 13.35 -17.55 -12.95
CA ASN A 923 12.21 -17.66 -12.04
C ASN A 923 11.51 -16.29 -11.94
N ARG A 924 10.17 -16.25 -12.01
CA ARG A 924 9.39 -15.00 -11.98
C ARG A 924 9.22 -14.41 -10.58
N HIS A 925 9.57 -15.14 -9.52
CA HIS A 925 9.31 -14.71 -8.15
C HIS A 925 10.32 -13.68 -7.65
N GLU A 926 9.84 -12.53 -7.15
CA GLU A 926 10.69 -11.39 -6.82
C GLU A 926 11.76 -11.69 -5.75
N LYS A 927 11.44 -12.50 -4.73
CA LYS A 927 12.38 -12.92 -3.68
C LYS A 927 13.51 -13.81 -4.22
N VAL A 928 13.22 -14.61 -5.25
CA VAL A 928 14.22 -15.47 -5.92
C VAL A 928 15.12 -14.61 -6.80
N GLN A 929 14.56 -13.76 -7.65
CA GLN A 929 15.33 -12.89 -8.54
C GLN A 929 16.31 -12.01 -7.74
N GLU A 930 15.83 -11.30 -6.71
CA GLU A 930 16.64 -10.36 -5.93
C GLU A 930 17.83 -11.05 -5.24
N ASN A 931 17.61 -12.18 -4.56
CA ASN A 931 18.70 -12.91 -3.89
C ASN A 931 19.62 -13.69 -4.86
N THR A 932 19.11 -14.17 -6.01
CA THR A 932 19.96 -14.81 -7.04
C THR A 932 20.89 -13.79 -7.68
N ILE A 933 20.37 -12.61 -8.06
CA ILE A 933 21.15 -11.54 -8.69
C ILE A 933 22.20 -11.01 -7.72
N ASP A 934 21.85 -10.76 -6.45
CA ASP A 934 22.82 -10.35 -5.43
C ASP A 934 23.92 -11.40 -5.18
N LEU A 935 23.58 -12.70 -5.21
CA LEU A 935 24.56 -13.79 -5.08
C LEU A 935 25.52 -13.82 -6.28
N VAL A 936 24.99 -13.79 -7.50
CA VAL A 936 25.78 -13.69 -8.74
C VAL A 936 26.67 -12.44 -8.73
N GLY A 937 26.17 -11.31 -8.23
CA GLY A 937 26.94 -10.07 -8.08
C GLY A 937 28.13 -10.19 -7.13
N ARG A 938 27.95 -10.84 -5.97
CA ARG A 938 29.06 -11.09 -5.02
C ARG A 938 30.07 -12.10 -5.54
N ILE A 939 29.65 -13.05 -6.39
CA ILE A 939 30.57 -13.95 -7.10
C ILE A 939 31.36 -13.16 -8.17
N ALA A 940 30.72 -12.26 -8.91
CA ALA A 940 31.38 -11.46 -9.96
C ALA A 940 32.46 -10.53 -9.38
N ASP A 941 32.16 -9.78 -8.32
CA ASP A 941 33.10 -8.81 -7.73
C ASP A 941 34.31 -9.46 -7.03
N ARG A 942 34.13 -10.64 -6.44
CA ARG A 942 35.16 -11.33 -5.63
C ARG A 942 35.83 -12.53 -6.30
N GLY A 943 35.27 -13.03 -7.41
CA GLY A 943 35.57 -14.37 -7.95
C GLY A 943 35.48 -14.51 -9.46
N ALA A 944 35.59 -13.41 -10.20
CA ALA A 944 35.64 -13.37 -11.66
C ALA A 944 36.49 -14.50 -12.28
N ASP A 945 37.73 -14.64 -11.82
CA ASP A 945 38.75 -15.59 -12.31
C ASP A 945 38.37 -17.07 -12.18
N LEU A 946 37.37 -17.39 -11.36
CA LEU A 946 36.93 -18.76 -11.12
C LEU A 946 35.95 -19.27 -12.18
N VAL A 947 35.46 -18.41 -13.09
CA VAL A 947 34.34 -18.70 -14.01
C VAL A 947 34.71 -18.32 -15.45
N ASP A 948 34.30 -19.12 -16.43
CA ASP A 948 34.58 -18.83 -17.85
C ASP A 948 33.80 -17.59 -18.34
N PRO A 949 34.43 -16.65 -19.07
CA PRO A 949 33.78 -15.46 -19.63
C PRO A 949 32.48 -15.72 -20.42
N ARG A 950 32.29 -16.93 -20.96
CA ARG A 950 31.07 -17.31 -21.70
C ARG A 950 29.84 -17.44 -20.80
N GLU A 951 29.96 -17.99 -19.57
CA GLU A 951 28.84 -18.00 -18.62
C GLU A 951 28.54 -16.57 -18.15
N TRP A 952 29.56 -15.73 -17.95
CA TRP A 952 29.36 -14.33 -17.60
C TRP A 952 28.60 -13.54 -18.69
N MET A 953 28.92 -13.76 -19.97
CA MET A 953 28.15 -13.20 -21.10
C MET A 953 26.72 -13.75 -21.16
N ARG A 954 26.51 -15.04 -20.91
CA ARG A 954 25.16 -15.63 -20.83
C ARG A 954 24.34 -14.99 -19.70
N ILE A 955 24.93 -14.81 -18.52
CA ILE A 955 24.32 -14.10 -17.40
C ILE A 955 23.97 -12.65 -17.79
N CYS A 956 24.82 -11.94 -18.55
CA CYS A 956 24.48 -10.61 -19.05
C CYS A 956 23.21 -10.59 -19.93
N PHE A 957 23.03 -11.57 -20.82
CA PHE A 957 21.80 -11.69 -21.62
C PHE A 957 20.56 -12.02 -20.77
N GLU A 958 20.71 -12.86 -19.73
CA GLU A 958 19.58 -13.24 -18.86
C GLU A 958 19.23 -12.12 -17.84
N LEU A 959 20.22 -11.33 -17.38
CA LEU A 959 20.02 -10.12 -16.57
C LEU A 959 19.33 -8.98 -17.34
N LEU A 960 19.47 -8.93 -18.67
CA LEU A 960 18.82 -7.93 -19.53
C LEU A 960 17.29 -8.03 -19.44
N GLU A 961 16.73 -9.25 -19.33
CA GLU A 961 15.30 -9.44 -19.09
C GLU A 961 14.89 -8.94 -17.69
N MET A 962 15.75 -9.09 -16.68
CA MET A 962 15.49 -8.63 -15.30
C MET A 962 15.39 -7.10 -15.18
N LEU A 963 15.88 -6.34 -16.17
CA LEU A 963 15.67 -4.90 -16.26
C LEU A 963 14.19 -4.50 -16.45
N LYS A 964 13.32 -5.46 -16.84
CA LYS A 964 11.87 -5.29 -16.96
C LYS A 964 11.10 -5.58 -15.67
N ALA A 965 11.71 -6.22 -14.67
CA ALA A 965 11.06 -6.57 -13.40
C ALA A 965 10.41 -5.35 -12.72
N HIS A 966 9.26 -5.51 -12.07
CA HIS A 966 8.50 -4.40 -11.51
C HIS A 966 9.13 -3.81 -10.23
N LYS A 967 9.72 -4.64 -9.37
CA LYS A 967 10.47 -4.20 -8.18
C LYS A 967 11.68 -3.31 -8.53
N LYS A 968 11.80 -2.16 -7.86
CA LYS A 968 12.98 -1.27 -7.99
C LYS A 968 14.27 -1.93 -7.48
N GLY A 969 14.18 -2.81 -6.48
CA GLY A 969 15.31 -3.54 -5.90
C GLY A 969 16.01 -4.46 -6.92
N ILE A 970 15.25 -5.37 -7.54
CA ILE A 970 15.71 -6.28 -8.61
C ILE A 970 16.44 -5.52 -9.73
N ARG A 971 15.82 -4.45 -10.27
CA ARG A 971 16.45 -3.65 -11.33
C ARG A 971 17.74 -2.95 -10.87
N ARG A 972 17.84 -2.55 -9.61
CA ARG A 972 19.07 -1.98 -9.04
C ARG A 972 20.14 -3.05 -8.87
N ALA A 973 19.79 -4.23 -8.35
CA ALA A 973 20.70 -5.35 -8.22
C ALA A 973 21.27 -5.74 -9.60
N ALA A 974 20.42 -5.89 -10.62
CA ALA A 974 20.83 -6.20 -11.98
C ALA A 974 21.77 -5.15 -12.58
N ASN A 975 21.47 -3.86 -12.41
CA ASN A 975 22.34 -2.78 -12.89
C ASN A 975 23.72 -2.79 -12.18
N ASN A 976 23.75 -3.08 -10.87
CA ASN A 976 25.01 -3.24 -10.14
C ASN A 976 25.80 -4.47 -10.66
N THR A 977 25.14 -5.59 -10.94
CA THR A 977 25.82 -6.80 -11.43
C THR A 977 26.35 -6.64 -12.84
N PHE A 978 25.71 -5.87 -13.72
CA PHE A 978 26.32 -5.45 -14.99
C PHE A 978 27.66 -4.71 -14.77
N GLY A 979 27.74 -3.83 -13.77
CA GLY A 979 28.99 -3.14 -13.40
C GLY A 979 30.10 -4.09 -12.94
N TYR A 980 29.77 -5.08 -12.10
CA TYR A 980 30.73 -6.10 -11.64
C TYR A 980 31.15 -7.06 -12.76
N ILE A 981 30.24 -7.46 -13.64
CA ILE A 981 30.57 -8.36 -14.76
C ILE A 981 31.38 -7.63 -15.84
N ALA A 982 31.11 -6.35 -16.11
CA ALA A 982 31.95 -5.54 -17.01
C ALA A 982 33.38 -5.36 -16.46
N LYS A 983 33.53 -5.21 -15.14
CA LYS A 983 34.84 -5.23 -14.44
C LYS A 983 35.55 -6.60 -14.56
N ALA A 984 34.80 -7.70 -14.70
CA ALA A 984 35.33 -9.06 -14.80
C ALA A 984 35.75 -9.48 -16.23
N ILE A 985 34.92 -9.23 -17.24
CA ILE A 985 35.20 -9.59 -18.65
C ILE A 985 35.97 -8.48 -19.38
N GLY A 986 35.62 -7.22 -19.08
CA GLY A 986 35.89 -6.05 -19.90
C GLY A 986 34.59 -5.41 -20.43
N PRO A 987 34.56 -4.08 -20.61
CA PRO A 987 33.31 -3.36 -20.89
C PRO A 987 32.76 -3.53 -22.32
N GLN A 988 33.59 -3.86 -23.30
CA GLN A 988 33.20 -3.80 -24.73
C GLN A 988 32.11 -4.81 -25.10
N ASP A 989 32.26 -6.08 -24.69
CA ASP A 989 31.28 -7.13 -25.00
C ASP A 989 29.94 -6.88 -24.28
N VAL A 990 30.00 -6.42 -23.02
CA VAL A 990 28.81 -6.05 -22.25
C VAL A 990 28.11 -4.84 -22.89
N LEU A 991 28.86 -3.80 -23.24
CA LEU A 991 28.34 -2.59 -23.87
C LEU A 991 27.62 -2.88 -25.19
N ALA A 992 28.15 -3.78 -26.02
CA ALA A 992 27.49 -4.16 -27.28
C ALA A 992 26.08 -4.74 -27.06
N THR A 993 25.88 -5.54 -26.01
CA THR A 993 24.54 -6.09 -25.68
C THR A 993 23.58 -5.01 -25.16
N LEU A 994 24.09 -4.09 -24.33
CA LEU A 994 23.31 -2.97 -23.81
C LEU A 994 22.91 -1.98 -24.91
N LEU A 995 23.83 -1.59 -25.80
CA LEU A 995 23.53 -0.67 -26.91
C LEU A 995 22.45 -1.24 -27.85
N HIS A 996 22.46 -2.55 -28.12
CA HIS A 996 21.39 -3.19 -28.90
C HIS A 996 20.00 -3.04 -28.22
N ASN A 997 19.93 -3.12 -26.89
CA ASN A 997 18.68 -2.97 -26.14
C ASN A 997 18.13 -1.53 -26.13
N LEU A 998 18.93 -0.51 -26.50
CA LEU A 998 18.42 0.87 -26.67
C LEU A 998 17.44 1.00 -27.85
N ARG A 999 17.36 0.02 -28.75
CA ARG A 999 16.39 -0.03 -29.87
C ARG A 999 15.02 -0.59 -29.46
N VAL A 1000 14.88 -1.12 -28.24
CA VAL A 1000 13.61 -1.66 -27.76
C VAL A 1000 12.59 -0.53 -27.54
N GLN A 1001 11.36 -0.70 -28.03
CA GLN A 1001 10.29 0.31 -27.94
C GLN A 1001 9.89 0.64 -26.48
N GLU A 1002 10.06 -0.32 -25.57
CA GLU A 1002 9.68 -0.21 -24.16
C GLU A 1002 10.56 0.80 -23.39
N ARG A 1003 9.96 1.91 -22.97
CA ARG A 1003 10.65 2.98 -22.22
C ARG A 1003 11.35 2.49 -20.95
N GLN A 1004 10.79 1.51 -20.22
CA GLN A 1004 11.43 1.00 -19.00
C GLN A 1004 12.74 0.27 -19.33
N SER A 1005 12.72 -0.68 -20.28
CA SER A 1005 13.94 -1.37 -20.75
C SER A 1005 15.04 -0.38 -21.15
N ARG A 1006 14.72 0.63 -21.98
CA ARG A 1006 15.69 1.67 -22.40
C ARG A 1006 16.25 2.48 -21.23
N VAL A 1007 15.40 2.89 -20.28
CA VAL A 1007 15.85 3.68 -19.11
C VAL A 1007 16.74 2.85 -18.19
N CYS A 1008 16.44 1.57 -17.98
CA CYS A 1008 17.29 0.69 -17.16
C CYS A 1008 18.62 0.38 -17.84
N THR A 1009 18.59 0.18 -19.16
CA THR A 1009 19.79 0.05 -20.01
C THR A 1009 20.69 1.28 -19.91
N ALA A 1010 20.11 2.48 -19.98
CA ALA A 1010 20.85 3.73 -19.83
C ALA A 1010 21.53 3.87 -18.46
N VAL A 1011 20.89 3.40 -17.37
CA VAL A 1011 21.53 3.31 -16.04
C VAL A 1011 22.64 2.27 -16.02
N ALA A 1012 22.44 1.08 -16.61
CA ALA A 1012 23.45 0.03 -16.68
C ALA A 1012 24.71 0.50 -17.43
N ILE A 1013 24.54 1.21 -18.57
CA ILE A 1013 25.66 1.82 -19.30
C ILE A 1013 26.38 2.87 -18.44
N GLY A 1014 25.64 3.68 -17.67
CA GLY A 1014 26.22 4.63 -16.70
C GLY A 1014 27.10 3.95 -15.65
N ILE A 1015 26.63 2.85 -15.05
CA ILE A 1015 27.41 2.08 -14.06
C ILE A 1015 28.62 1.37 -14.71
N VAL A 1016 28.50 0.87 -15.95
CA VAL A 1016 29.66 0.30 -16.67
C VAL A 1016 30.71 1.38 -16.98
N ALA A 1017 30.30 2.63 -17.24
CA ALA A 1017 31.22 3.76 -17.41
C ALA A 1017 31.84 4.22 -16.08
N GLU A 1018 31.15 4.04 -14.95
CA GLU A 1018 31.69 4.24 -13.59
C GLU A 1018 32.76 3.17 -13.27
N THR A 1019 32.45 1.88 -13.44
CA THR A 1019 33.36 0.79 -13.04
C THR A 1019 34.53 0.54 -14.00
N CYS A 1020 34.36 0.82 -15.29
CA CYS A 1020 35.38 0.58 -16.34
C CYS A 1020 36.00 1.87 -16.91
N ALA A 1021 35.70 3.01 -16.29
CA ALA A 1021 36.04 4.37 -16.70
C ALA A 1021 35.40 4.86 -18.02
N PRO A 1022 35.12 6.17 -18.17
CA PRO A 1022 34.21 6.65 -19.22
C PRO A 1022 34.79 6.54 -20.64
N PHE A 1023 36.12 6.60 -20.78
CA PHE A 1023 36.81 6.53 -22.07
C PHE A 1023 36.54 5.22 -22.84
N THR A 1024 36.18 4.13 -22.17
CA THR A 1024 35.85 2.87 -22.83
C THR A 1024 34.42 2.84 -23.40
N VAL A 1025 33.51 3.62 -22.80
CA VAL A 1025 32.06 3.59 -23.10
C VAL A 1025 31.64 4.75 -24.00
N LEU A 1026 32.17 5.94 -23.75
CA LEU A 1026 31.78 7.18 -24.42
C LEU A 1026 31.91 7.11 -25.96
N PRO A 1027 33.00 6.56 -26.56
CA PRO A 1027 33.09 6.46 -28.02
C PRO A 1027 32.00 5.57 -28.64
N GLY A 1028 31.57 4.51 -27.94
CA GLY A 1028 30.47 3.64 -28.37
C GLY A 1028 29.12 4.35 -28.33
N LEU A 1029 28.84 5.08 -27.25
CA LEU A 1029 27.64 5.92 -27.12
C LEU A 1029 27.59 7.01 -28.21
N MET A 1030 28.68 7.74 -28.43
CA MET A 1030 28.77 8.77 -29.46
C MET A 1030 28.61 8.21 -30.88
N ASN A 1031 28.97 6.95 -31.12
CA ASN A 1031 28.74 6.29 -32.40
C ASN A 1031 27.27 5.89 -32.59
N GLU A 1032 26.61 5.31 -31.59
CA GLU A 1032 25.17 4.97 -31.69
C GLU A 1032 24.27 6.22 -31.75
N TYR A 1033 24.69 7.38 -31.23
CA TYR A 1033 23.96 8.65 -31.42
C TYR A 1033 23.82 9.05 -32.90
N ARG A 1034 24.71 8.57 -33.77
CA ARG A 1034 24.66 8.80 -35.23
C ARG A 1034 23.60 7.94 -35.94
N VAL A 1035 23.00 6.97 -35.25
CA VAL A 1035 21.88 6.19 -35.79
C VAL A 1035 20.65 7.10 -35.79
N PRO A 1036 19.95 7.27 -36.93
CA PRO A 1036 18.83 8.22 -37.07
C PRO A 1036 17.52 7.73 -36.41
N GLU A 1037 17.62 7.01 -35.29
CA GLU A 1037 16.47 6.57 -34.50
C GLU A 1037 16.37 7.40 -33.21
N LEU A 1038 15.36 8.28 -33.17
CA LEU A 1038 15.05 9.17 -32.02
C LEU A 1038 14.94 8.43 -30.68
N ASN A 1039 14.60 7.13 -30.67
CA ASN A 1039 14.59 6.30 -29.46
C ASN A 1039 16.00 6.03 -28.91
N VAL A 1040 16.94 5.74 -29.81
CA VAL A 1040 18.36 5.45 -29.50
C VAL A 1040 19.06 6.74 -29.13
N GLN A 1041 18.81 7.84 -29.84
CA GLN A 1041 19.38 9.16 -29.55
C GLN A 1041 18.97 9.67 -28.16
N ASN A 1042 17.66 9.64 -27.83
CA ASN A 1042 17.18 9.88 -26.46
C ASN A 1042 17.74 8.87 -25.44
N GLY A 1043 17.98 7.62 -25.86
CA GLY A 1043 18.62 6.59 -25.05
C GLY A 1043 20.05 6.95 -24.68
N VAL A 1044 20.86 7.36 -25.67
CA VAL A 1044 22.25 7.80 -25.49
C VAL A 1044 22.32 9.07 -24.65
N LEU A 1045 21.53 10.11 -24.95
CA LEU A 1045 21.48 11.34 -24.13
C LEU A 1045 21.14 11.02 -22.67
N LYS A 1046 20.26 10.05 -22.43
CA LYS A 1046 19.94 9.60 -21.08
C LYS A 1046 21.04 8.74 -20.44
N SER A 1047 21.76 7.93 -21.21
CA SER A 1047 22.94 7.20 -20.73
C SER A 1047 24.03 8.18 -20.31
N LEU A 1048 24.30 9.22 -21.12
CA LEU A 1048 25.22 10.31 -20.78
C LEU A 1048 24.78 11.03 -19.50
N SER A 1049 23.48 11.31 -19.33
CA SER A 1049 22.96 11.98 -18.13
C SER A 1049 23.23 11.19 -16.84
N PHE A 1050 23.08 9.85 -16.85
CA PHE A 1050 23.41 9.02 -15.69
C PHE A 1050 24.92 8.81 -15.54
N MET A 1051 25.63 8.66 -16.65
CA MET A 1051 27.10 8.54 -16.67
C MET A 1051 27.75 9.76 -15.98
N PHE A 1052 27.40 10.98 -16.38
CA PHE A 1052 27.91 12.20 -15.73
C PHE A 1052 27.39 12.39 -14.30
N GLU A 1053 26.22 11.86 -13.94
CA GLU A 1053 25.73 11.84 -12.55
C GLU A 1053 26.58 10.93 -11.64
N TYR A 1054 27.09 9.81 -12.15
CA TYR A 1054 27.85 8.83 -11.36
C TYR A 1054 29.36 9.12 -11.36
N ILE A 1055 29.89 9.74 -12.41
CA ILE A 1055 31.31 10.10 -12.53
C ILE A 1055 31.72 11.24 -11.58
N GLY A 1056 30.86 12.27 -11.42
CA GLY A 1056 31.23 13.50 -10.73
C GLY A 1056 32.46 14.17 -11.38
N ASP A 1057 33.49 14.43 -10.57
CA ASP A 1057 34.66 15.26 -10.87
C ASP A 1057 35.48 14.82 -12.10
N MET A 1058 35.46 13.53 -12.47
CA MET A 1058 36.16 13.06 -13.69
C MET A 1058 35.46 13.50 -14.97
N ALA A 1059 34.30 14.15 -14.89
CA ALA A 1059 33.55 14.66 -16.04
C ALA A 1059 34.35 15.68 -16.87
N LYS A 1060 35.22 16.48 -16.22
CA LYS A 1060 36.02 17.54 -16.83
C LYS A 1060 36.79 17.08 -18.08
N ASP A 1061 37.37 15.88 -18.02
CA ASP A 1061 38.24 15.34 -19.07
C ASP A 1061 37.45 14.91 -20.33
N TYR A 1062 36.12 14.89 -20.24
CA TYR A 1062 35.21 14.44 -21.30
C TYR A 1062 34.27 15.53 -21.85
N ILE A 1063 34.17 16.71 -21.21
CA ILE A 1063 33.23 17.79 -21.64
C ILE A 1063 33.44 18.16 -23.11
N TYR A 1064 34.68 18.50 -23.49
CA TYR A 1064 35.01 18.97 -24.84
C TYR A 1064 34.73 17.91 -25.92
N ALA A 1065 34.76 16.62 -25.57
CA ALA A 1065 34.38 15.55 -26.49
C ALA A 1065 32.85 15.45 -26.68
N VAL A 1066 32.07 15.79 -25.64
CA VAL A 1066 30.60 15.68 -25.65
C VAL A 1066 29.90 16.97 -26.09
N THR A 1067 30.56 18.13 -26.00
CA THR A 1067 29.99 19.44 -26.37
C THR A 1067 29.33 19.45 -27.77
N PRO A 1068 29.94 18.91 -28.85
CA PRO A 1068 29.31 18.90 -30.18
C PRO A 1068 28.06 17.99 -30.29
N LEU A 1069 27.94 16.98 -29.43
CA LEU A 1069 26.74 16.13 -29.34
C LEU A 1069 25.61 16.84 -28.61
N LEU A 1070 25.94 17.65 -27.60
CA LEU A 1070 24.98 18.49 -26.89
C LEU A 1070 24.54 19.71 -27.73
N GLU A 1071 25.41 20.23 -28.60
CA GLU A 1071 25.05 21.29 -29.55
C GLU A 1071 23.91 20.83 -30.48
N ASP A 1072 24.06 19.68 -31.14
CA ASP A 1072 23.02 19.06 -31.97
C ASP A 1072 21.73 18.80 -31.16
N ALA A 1073 21.84 18.17 -29.98
CA ALA A 1073 20.70 17.80 -29.15
C ALA A 1073 19.95 18.98 -28.48
N LEU A 1074 20.60 20.13 -28.28
CA LEU A 1074 19.97 21.37 -27.76
C LEU A 1074 19.35 22.22 -28.87
N ILE A 1075 19.79 22.05 -30.12
CA ILE A 1075 19.25 22.74 -31.30
C ILE A 1075 18.13 21.93 -31.98
N ASP A 1076 18.08 20.61 -31.77
CA ASP A 1076 17.07 19.73 -32.40
C ASP A 1076 15.62 20.20 -32.13
N ARG A 1077 14.74 19.91 -33.10
CA ARG A 1077 13.33 20.29 -33.10
C ARG A 1077 12.51 19.61 -32.01
N ASP A 1078 12.86 18.41 -31.57
CA ASP A 1078 12.12 17.67 -30.55
C ASP A 1078 12.37 18.19 -29.12
N GLN A 1079 11.28 18.34 -28.37
CA GLN A 1079 11.32 18.78 -26.98
C GLN A 1079 11.98 17.76 -26.05
N VAL A 1080 11.95 16.45 -26.36
CA VAL A 1080 12.54 15.42 -25.50
C VAL A 1080 14.07 15.39 -25.63
N HIS A 1081 14.60 15.62 -26.83
CA HIS A 1081 16.04 15.81 -27.06
C HIS A 1081 16.56 17.02 -26.27
N ARG A 1082 15.95 18.21 -26.43
CA ARG A 1082 16.35 19.41 -25.66
C ARG A 1082 16.20 19.23 -24.15
N GLN A 1083 15.14 18.55 -23.69
CA GLN A 1083 14.93 18.22 -22.27
C GLN A 1083 16.02 17.28 -21.72
N THR A 1084 16.41 16.25 -22.47
CA THR A 1084 17.41 15.28 -22.01
C THR A 1084 18.83 15.83 -22.10
N ALA A 1085 19.17 16.59 -23.15
CA ALA A 1085 20.42 17.31 -23.26
C ALA A 1085 20.58 18.35 -22.13
N ALA A 1086 19.53 19.10 -21.78
CA ALA A 1086 19.56 20.00 -20.61
C ALA A 1086 19.87 19.24 -19.30
N ALA A 1087 19.32 18.04 -19.11
CA ALA A 1087 19.68 17.21 -17.96
C ALA A 1087 21.16 16.78 -17.98
N VAL A 1088 21.73 16.42 -19.14
CA VAL A 1088 23.19 16.16 -19.27
C VAL A 1088 23.99 17.38 -18.85
N VAL A 1089 23.66 18.57 -19.38
CA VAL A 1089 24.35 19.82 -19.04
C VAL A 1089 24.27 20.12 -17.55
N LYS A 1090 23.12 19.89 -16.90
CA LYS A 1090 22.97 20.04 -15.45
C LYS A 1090 23.98 19.17 -14.68
N HIS A 1091 24.01 17.87 -14.93
CA HIS A 1091 24.88 16.95 -14.19
C HIS A 1091 26.37 17.24 -14.49
N MET A 1092 26.69 17.52 -15.75
CA MET A 1092 28.05 17.87 -16.17
C MET A 1092 28.53 19.19 -15.56
N ALA A 1093 27.68 20.22 -15.48
CA ALA A 1093 28.01 21.49 -14.83
C ALA A 1093 28.24 21.33 -13.33
N LEU A 1094 27.34 20.63 -12.62
CA LEU A 1094 27.46 20.39 -11.19
C LEU A 1094 28.68 19.51 -10.82
N GLY A 1095 29.09 18.59 -11.70
CA GLY A 1095 30.31 17.79 -11.54
C GLY A 1095 31.61 18.51 -11.94
N CYS A 1096 31.55 19.74 -12.47
CA CYS A 1096 32.72 20.48 -12.96
C CYS A 1096 32.90 21.87 -12.32
N VAL A 1097 32.21 22.13 -11.21
CA VAL A 1097 32.34 23.38 -10.43
C VAL A 1097 33.79 23.52 -9.94
N GLY A 1098 34.46 24.60 -10.31
CA GLY A 1098 35.85 24.88 -9.90
C GLY A 1098 36.92 24.01 -10.57
N LEU A 1099 36.61 23.35 -11.69
CA LEU A 1099 37.54 22.50 -12.45
C LEU A 1099 37.98 23.11 -13.81
N ASP A 1100 38.06 24.45 -13.89
CA ASP A 1100 38.52 25.23 -15.06
C ASP A 1100 37.76 24.98 -16.38
N CYS A 1101 36.46 24.64 -16.30
CA CYS A 1101 35.61 24.30 -17.45
C CYS A 1101 34.55 25.37 -17.81
N GLU A 1102 34.78 26.63 -17.42
CA GLU A 1102 33.81 27.72 -17.53
C GLU A 1102 33.44 28.09 -18.98
N ASP A 1103 34.36 27.94 -19.92
CA ASP A 1103 34.21 28.29 -21.33
C ASP A 1103 33.23 27.36 -22.07
N ALA A 1104 33.35 26.05 -21.84
CA ALA A 1104 32.41 25.04 -22.35
C ALA A 1104 31.02 25.22 -21.73
N MET A 1105 30.95 25.56 -20.44
CA MET A 1105 29.68 25.86 -19.76
C MET A 1105 29.04 27.15 -20.29
N LEU A 1106 29.83 28.18 -20.61
CA LEU A 1106 29.37 29.39 -21.29
C LEU A 1106 28.80 29.10 -22.68
N HIS A 1107 29.47 28.27 -23.48
CA HIS A 1107 28.95 27.84 -24.78
C HIS A 1107 27.58 27.15 -24.62
N LEU A 1108 27.45 26.21 -23.67
CA LEU A 1108 26.20 25.49 -23.39
C LEU A 1108 25.09 26.41 -22.82
N LEU A 1109 25.44 27.44 -22.04
CA LEU A 1109 24.49 28.46 -21.57
C LEU A 1109 23.79 29.17 -22.74
N ASN A 1110 24.56 29.55 -23.77
CA ASN A 1110 24.03 30.23 -24.95
C ASN A 1110 23.06 29.36 -25.75
N LEU A 1111 23.20 28.03 -25.69
CA LEU A 1111 22.29 27.06 -26.32
C LEU A 1111 21.05 26.75 -25.46
N LEU A 1112 21.18 26.81 -24.13
CA LEU A 1112 20.05 26.67 -23.20
C LEU A 1112 19.13 27.90 -23.20
N TRP A 1113 19.69 29.11 -23.26
CA TRP A 1113 18.95 30.36 -23.05
C TRP A 1113 17.71 30.56 -23.95
N PRO A 1114 17.73 30.27 -25.27
CA PRO A 1114 16.56 30.42 -26.14
C PRO A 1114 15.37 29.52 -25.72
N ASN A 1115 15.66 28.38 -25.09
CA ASN A 1115 14.65 27.40 -24.71
C ASN A 1115 13.83 27.81 -23.46
N LEU A 1116 14.21 28.89 -22.77
CA LEU A 1116 13.50 29.44 -21.60
C LEU A 1116 12.03 29.83 -21.86
N PHE A 1117 11.64 30.04 -23.13
CA PHE A 1117 10.26 30.36 -23.53
C PHE A 1117 9.39 29.14 -23.86
N GLU A 1118 9.87 27.93 -23.59
CA GLU A 1118 9.06 26.71 -23.68
C GLU A 1118 7.81 26.75 -22.78
N THR A 1119 6.84 25.90 -23.10
CA THR A 1119 5.55 25.84 -22.36
C THR A 1119 5.26 24.49 -21.70
N SER A 1120 6.05 23.46 -22.01
CA SER A 1120 5.93 22.14 -21.39
C SER A 1120 6.66 22.12 -20.04
N PRO A 1121 5.99 21.89 -18.89
CA PRO A 1121 6.62 21.97 -17.57
C PRO A 1121 7.87 21.09 -17.45
N HIS A 1122 7.78 19.85 -17.93
CA HIS A 1122 8.89 18.89 -17.91
C HIS A 1122 10.13 19.35 -18.67
N VAL A 1123 9.98 20.25 -19.64
CA VAL A 1123 11.06 20.81 -20.46
C VAL A 1123 11.60 22.07 -19.78
N ILE A 1124 10.71 23.02 -19.41
CA ILE A 1124 11.07 24.26 -18.69
C ILE A 1124 11.86 23.94 -17.42
N ASP A 1125 11.34 23.04 -16.58
CA ASP A 1125 11.95 22.73 -15.29
C ASP A 1125 13.38 22.16 -15.46
N ARG A 1126 13.63 21.36 -16.51
CA ARG A 1126 14.99 20.85 -16.79
C ARG A 1126 15.92 21.90 -17.39
N ILE A 1127 15.40 22.86 -18.15
CA ILE A 1127 16.20 24.00 -18.66
C ILE A 1127 16.56 24.95 -17.51
N VAL A 1128 15.61 25.25 -16.61
CA VAL A 1128 15.84 26.05 -15.41
C VAL A 1128 16.87 25.35 -14.51
N GLU A 1129 16.68 24.07 -14.20
CA GLU A 1129 17.66 23.28 -13.44
C GLU A 1129 19.06 23.26 -14.11
N ALA A 1130 19.14 23.24 -15.44
CA ALA A 1130 20.41 23.27 -16.18
C ALA A 1130 21.08 24.64 -16.11
N ILE A 1131 20.32 25.73 -16.26
CA ILE A 1131 20.81 27.11 -16.08
C ILE A 1131 21.29 27.33 -14.64
N GLU A 1132 20.62 26.77 -13.63
CA GLU A 1132 21.08 26.80 -12.24
C GLU A 1132 22.39 26.01 -12.04
N GLY A 1133 22.50 24.80 -12.62
CA GLY A 1133 23.75 24.02 -12.58
C GLY A 1133 24.91 24.75 -13.23
N VAL A 1134 24.67 25.37 -14.39
CA VAL A 1134 25.66 26.18 -15.13
C VAL A 1134 26.02 27.48 -14.40
N ARG A 1135 25.06 28.14 -13.72
CA ARG A 1135 25.31 29.28 -12.82
C ARG A 1135 26.22 28.89 -11.66
N ASN A 1136 26.10 27.68 -11.13
CA ASN A 1136 26.97 27.20 -10.06
C ASN A 1136 28.38 26.84 -10.59
N ALA A 1137 28.53 26.53 -11.88
CA ALA A 1137 29.83 26.26 -12.52
C ALA A 1137 30.61 27.52 -12.96
N ILE A 1138 29.94 28.57 -13.41
CA ILE A 1138 30.56 29.83 -13.92
C ILE A 1138 30.40 31.01 -12.93
N GLY A 1139 29.61 30.84 -11.87
CA GLY A 1139 29.28 31.88 -10.89
C GLY A 1139 28.06 32.73 -11.26
N ALA A 1140 27.44 33.30 -10.23
CA ALA A 1140 26.23 34.11 -10.36
C ALA A 1140 26.37 35.36 -11.25
N PRO A 1141 27.44 36.18 -11.16
CA PRO A 1141 27.50 37.46 -11.88
C PRO A 1141 27.37 37.33 -13.40
N LEU A 1142 27.98 36.29 -13.99
CA LEU A 1142 28.02 36.15 -15.45
C LEU A 1142 26.67 35.68 -16.02
N VAL A 1143 25.92 34.86 -15.27
CA VAL A 1143 24.53 34.50 -15.63
C VAL A 1143 23.56 35.66 -15.38
N MET A 1144 23.79 36.47 -14.34
CA MET A 1144 22.95 37.64 -14.04
C MET A 1144 22.94 38.67 -15.18
N ASN A 1145 24.04 38.83 -15.92
CA ASN A 1145 24.08 39.63 -17.14
C ASN A 1145 23.03 39.22 -18.19
N TYR A 1146 22.70 37.92 -18.29
CA TYR A 1146 21.62 37.45 -19.15
C TYR A 1146 20.24 37.73 -18.52
N VAL A 1147 20.10 37.61 -17.19
CA VAL A 1147 18.83 37.83 -16.45
C VAL A 1147 18.37 39.29 -16.51
N TRP A 1148 19.29 40.27 -16.40
CA TRP A 1148 18.93 41.69 -16.34
C TRP A 1148 18.09 42.17 -17.54
N ALA A 1149 18.37 41.67 -18.74
CA ALA A 1149 17.68 42.07 -19.97
C ALA A 1149 16.17 41.73 -19.99
N GLY A 1150 15.74 40.67 -19.30
CA GLY A 1150 14.34 40.21 -19.31
C GLY A 1150 13.53 40.55 -18.07
N LEU A 1151 14.18 40.90 -16.95
CA LEU A 1151 13.53 41.11 -15.65
C LEU A 1151 12.44 42.21 -15.70
N PHE A 1152 12.75 43.35 -16.31
CA PHE A 1152 11.82 44.49 -16.46
C PHE A 1152 11.16 44.58 -17.85
N HIS A 1153 11.40 43.62 -18.75
CA HIS A 1153 10.95 43.65 -20.14
C HIS A 1153 9.42 43.90 -20.27
N PRO A 1154 8.92 44.75 -21.20
CA PRO A 1154 7.51 45.15 -21.24
C PRO A 1154 6.49 44.00 -21.33
N ALA A 1155 6.82 42.89 -22.02
CA ALA A 1155 5.94 41.73 -22.14
C ALA A 1155 5.94 40.86 -20.87
N ARG A 1156 4.78 40.71 -20.20
CA ARG A 1156 4.60 39.84 -19.02
C ARG A 1156 5.03 38.38 -19.25
N LYS A 1157 4.90 37.87 -20.48
CA LYS A 1157 5.36 36.52 -20.87
C LYS A 1157 6.88 36.35 -20.76
N VAL A 1158 7.67 37.42 -20.94
CA VAL A 1158 9.13 37.39 -20.80
C VAL A 1158 9.51 37.59 -19.33
N ARG A 1159 8.87 38.52 -18.62
CA ARG A 1159 9.15 38.73 -17.19
C ARG A 1159 8.96 37.46 -16.36
N HIS A 1160 7.91 36.68 -16.58
CA HIS A 1160 7.58 35.54 -15.71
C HIS A 1160 8.70 34.48 -15.58
N PRO A 1161 9.32 33.96 -16.65
CA PRO A 1161 10.46 33.04 -16.51
C PRO A 1161 11.73 33.72 -16.01
N TYR A 1162 11.97 34.99 -16.33
CA TYR A 1162 13.15 35.72 -15.85
C TYR A 1162 13.08 36.03 -14.34
N TRP A 1163 11.89 36.36 -13.81
CA TRP A 1163 11.67 36.48 -12.36
C TRP A 1163 11.76 35.13 -11.64
N ARG A 1164 11.46 34.02 -12.31
CA ARG A 1164 11.75 32.68 -11.75
C ARG A 1164 13.26 32.49 -11.59
N LEU A 1165 14.04 32.62 -12.68
CA LEU A 1165 15.50 32.53 -12.63
C LEU A 1165 16.13 33.49 -11.62
N TYR A 1166 15.63 34.73 -11.51
CA TYR A 1166 16.07 35.70 -10.51
C TYR A 1166 15.79 35.22 -9.07
N ASN A 1167 14.58 34.76 -8.77
CA ASN A 1167 14.23 34.25 -7.45
C ASN A 1167 15.07 33.01 -7.09
N ASP A 1168 15.22 32.09 -8.04
CA ASP A 1168 15.98 30.84 -7.87
C ASP A 1168 17.50 31.12 -7.69
N ALA A 1169 18.02 32.23 -8.22
CA ALA A 1169 19.38 32.74 -7.96
C ALA A 1169 19.49 33.51 -6.64
N TYR A 1170 18.49 34.31 -6.28
CA TYR A 1170 18.43 35.06 -5.02
C TYR A 1170 18.41 34.12 -3.81
N VAL A 1171 17.61 33.05 -3.86
CA VAL A 1171 17.52 32.04 -2.79
C VAL A 1171 18.83 31.26 -2.60
N GLN A 1172 19.60 31.04 -3.68
CA GLN A 1172 20.84 30.26 -3.64
C GLN A 1172 22.11 31.10 -3.41
N SER A 1173 22.11 32.39 -3.75
CA SER A 1173 23.35 33.16 -3.93
C SER A 1173 23.22 34.67 -3.75
N ALA A 1174 22.33 35.14 -2.85
CA ALA A 1174 22.05 36.55 -2.59
C ALA A 1174 23.31 37.44 -2.52
N ASP A 1175 24.26 37.11 -1.65
CA ASP A 1175 25.47 37.91 -1.44
C ASP A 1175 26.39 37.93 -2.68
N ALA A 1176 26.49 36.81 -3.40
CA ALA A 1176 27.28 36.72 -4.64
C ALA A 1176 26.69 37.53 -5.80
N MET A 1177 25.43 37.98 -5.70
CA MET A 1177 24.83 38.91 -6.65
C MET A 1177 25.09 40.39 -6.29
N VAL A 1178 25.55 40.72 -5.07
CA VAL A 1178 25.81 42.10 -4.62
C VAL A 1178 26.73 42.90 -5.57
N PRO A 1179 27.80 42.31 -6.16
CA PRO A 1179 28.65 42.96 -7.17
C PRO A 1179 28.07 42.91 -8.60
N ALA A 1180 27.00 42.15 -8.83
CA ALA A 1180 26.42 41.88 -10.15
C ALA A 1180 25.16 42.72 -10.47
N TYR A 1181 24.64 43.49 -9.51
CA TYR A 1181 23.59 44.47 -9.76
C TYR A 1181 24.11 45.58 -10.69
N PRO A 1182 23.35 46.00 -11.72
CA PRO A 1182 23.73 47.14 -12.55
C PRO A 1182 23.74 48.43 -11.71
N ASP A 1183 24.63 49.37 -12.06
CA ASP A 1183 24.56 50.73 -11.51
C ASP A 1183 23.26 51.41 -11.98
N VAL A 1184 22.69 52.23 -11.11
CA VAL A 1184 21.40 52.91 -11.35
C VAL A 1184 21.63 54.40 -11.17
N GLU A 1185 21.40 55.17 -12.24
CA GLU A 1185 21.69 56.61 -12.30
C GLU A 1185 20.81 57.47 -11.35
N ASP A 1186 19.82 56.87 -10.68
CA ASP A 1186 18.97 57.53 -9.68
C ASP A 1186 19.70 57.66 -8.34
N GLU A 1187 19.93 58.90 -7.89
CA GLU A 1187 20.58 59.22 -6.61
C GLU A 1187 19.90 58.54 -5.41
N ALA A 1188 18.60 58.23 -5.47
CA ALA A 1188 17.89 57.53 -4.41
C ALA A 1188 18.17 56.01 -4.35
N CYS A 1189 18.78 55.44 -5.40
CA CYS A 1189 19.09 54.02 -5.52
C CYS A 1189 20.61 53.71 -5.50
N ARG A 1190 21.48 54.73 -5.64
CA ARG A 1190 22.94 54.58 -5.71
C ARG A 1190 23.54 54.22 -4.34
N ARG A 1191 24.48 53.28 -4.32
CA ARG A 1191 25.21 52.84 -3.12
C ARG A 1191 26.59 53.50 -3.05
N HIS A 1192 26.64 54.71 -2.47
CA HIS A 1192 27.85 55.53 -2.42
C HIS A 1192 29.06 54.83 -1.77
N GLU A 1193 28.83 53.87 -0.89
CA GLU A 1193 29.86 53.07 -0.22
C GLU A 1193 30.71 52.26 -1.21
N LEU A 1194 30.16 51.91 -2.38
CA LEU A 1194 30.88 51.19 -3.44
C LEU A 1194 31.72 52.10 -4.34
N ASP A 1195 31.47 53.41 -4.32
CA ASP A 1195 32.28 54.42 -5.02
C ASP A 1195 33.53 54.85 -4.21
N VAL A 1196 33.66 54.38 -2.95
CA VAL A 1196 34.76 54.77 -2.04
C VAL A 1196 36.04 53.97 -2.31
N PHE A 1197 36.97 54.58 -3.02
CA PHE A 1197 38.36 54.13 -3.11
C PHE A 1197 39.17 54.69 -1.93
N ILE A 1198 39.89 53.82 -1.21
CA ILE A 1198 40.74 54.13 -0.04
C ILE A 1198 42.21 53.93 -0.39
#